data_AF-A0A5P9NPY5-F1
#
_entry.id   AF-A0A5P9NPY5-F1
#
_cell.length_a   1.000
_cell.length_b   1.000
_cell.length_c   1.000
_cell.angle_alpha   90.00
_cell.angle_beta   90.00
_cell.angle_gamma   90.00
#
_symmetry.space_group_name_H-M   'P 1'
#
loop_
_entity.id
_entity.type
_entity.pdbx_description
1 polymer ?
#
loop_
_entity_poly.entity_id
_entity_poly.type
_entity_poly.pdbx_seq_one_letter_code
_entity_poly.pdbx_strand_id
1 'polypeptide(L)'
;MAFVLSSRSLDITVEAETDAEVDVSGLAIPFGDRYLLRPGQYEVSATAPGYHPLTTEVTVGDADNQRTTLVLAPLPGLLSIDSSPAGAELLLDGESIGKTPLLELPVEAGVHQLEITSPRYFAQSREIEITGRNQAQQLSFALLPAWASYSIDSVPQGADILIDGEVVGQTPATVELLQGERQLQLSRAAYTTWDTALTVTAGMDDTLGTIELEPAAGILSLNSDPAGANVTMDGEFQGQTPLQLTIEPGLKHRIALSKPGYDRRSETIELAAAQTEERTVVLKARKGDVKFRISPASAELRVNGRAMGKGSRTLELPAIAHRIEVSLPGYASQIQTVTPRPGLLQQVSITLQTENEARLARNKPELETALGQTLVLFNPQESGMADFSMGASRREAGRRANEVMHPVSLRRMFYLQTTEVTNAQFRAYQADHKSGQIEGNSLNRNDQPAVALSWQQAASFCNWLSKREGLPAFYRENQGVITGFNPSSTGYRLPTEAEWAWAARTFNGSLLKFPWGSAFPPPATAENYADNTSAYVTGRILNGYKDGHVVSAPVGSYQPNHRGLYDMGGNVAEWVHDVYTIPSADGTTVTDPLGAQTGDNYVIRGASWSHSRIGELRLSYRDYGAGGRDDVGFRVARYADE
;
A
#
# COMPACT_ATOMS: atom_id res chain seq x y z
N MET A 1 -1.29 114.63 57.42
CA MET A 1 -1.58 113.77 58.59
C MET A 1 -2.63 112.68 58.33
N ALA A 2 -3.66 112.89 57.49
CA ALA A 2 -4.73 111.88 57.29
C ALA A 2 -4.33 110.59 56.52
N PHE A 3 -3.26 110.60 55.71
CA PHE A 3 -2.82 109.39 54.98
C PHE A 3 -2.19 108.38 55.93
N VAL A 4 -1.18 108.81 56.70
CA VAL A 4 -0.41 107.97 57.64
C VAL A 4 -1.30 107.27 58.68
N LEU A 5 -2.36 107.93 59.16
CA LEU A 5 -3.29 107.34 60.14
C LEU A 5 -4.19 106.23 59.56
N SER A 6 -4.36 106.19 58.23
CA SER A 6 -5.19 105.21 57.51
C SER A 6 -4.38 104.16 56.75
N SER A 7 -3.05 104.27 56.74
CA SER A 7 -2.17 103.36 56.00
C SER A 7 -1.87 102.09 56.80
N ARG A 8 -1.46 101.04 56.08
CA ARG A 8 -0.99 99.75 56.54
C ARG A 8 0.38 99.48 55.95
N SER A 9 1.19 98.74 56.69
CA SER A 9 2.57 98.43 56.29
C SER A 9 2.60 97.14 55.47
N LEU A 10 3.15 97.20 54.27
CA LEU A 10 3.44 96.05 53.41
C LEU A 10 4.94 95.87 53.27
N ASP A 11 5.43 94.68 53.60
CA ASP A 11 6.80 94.22 53.36
C ASP A 11 6.83 93.42 52.05
N ILE A 12 7.64 93.85 51.08
CA ILE A 12 7.76 93.18 49.78
C ILE A 12 9.16 92.61 49.70
N THR A 13 9.27 91.29 49.69
CA THR A 13 10.54 90.59 49.51
C THR A 13 10.62 90.05 48.09
N VAL A 14 11.74 90.28 47.39
CA VAL A 14 11.98 89.67 46.07
C VAL A 14 12.99 88.54 46.24
N GLU A 15 12.65 87.34 45.78
CA GLU A 15 13.58 86.21 45.69
C GLU A 15 14.39 86.34 44.40
N ALA A 16 15.56 86.97 44.53
CA ALA A 16 16.60 87.07 43.51
C ALA A 16 17.97 87.08 44.19
N GLU A 17 19.00 86.56 43.52
CA GLU A 17 20.39 86.64 44.02
C GLU A 17 21.03 88.02 43.78
N THR A 18 20.40 88.86 42.95
CA THR A 18 20.82 90.22 42.66
C THR A 18 19.83 91.22 43.27
N ASP A 19 20.31 92.44 43.56
CA ASP A 19 19.45 93.50 44.10
C ASP A 19 18.28 93.75 43.16
N ALA A 20 17.07 93.71 43.71
CA ALA A 20 15.83 93.88 42.97
C ALA A 20 15.24 95.28 43.21
N GLU A 21 14.77 95.91 42.13
CA GLU A 21 13.97 97.12 42.20
C GLU A 21 12.49 96.75 42.24
N VAL A 22 11.74 97.32 43.20
CA VAL A 22 10.30 97.13 43.35
C VAL A 22 9.59 98.46 43.17
N ASP A 23 8.64 98.50 42.24
CA ASP A 23 7.73 99.63 42.03
C ASP A 23 6.31 99.23 42.41
N VAL A 24 5.63 100.08 43.18
CA VAL A 24 4.27 99.86 43.67
C VAL A 24 3.39 100.98 43.15
N SER A 25 2.33 100.62 42.42
CA SER A 25 1.46 101.60 41.79
C SER A 25 0.70 102.47 42.83
N GLY A 26 0.26 103.66 42.42
CA GLY A 26 -0.49 104.57 43.28
C GLY A 26 0.33 105.25 44.38
N LEU A 27 -0.35 105.74 45.43
CA LEU A 27 0.32 106.43 46.54
C LEU A 27 0.87 105.42 47.55
N ALA A 28 2.14 105.06 47.37
CA ALA A 28 2.92 104.21 48.26
C ALA A 28 4.05 105.02 48.90
N ILE A 29 4.06 105.15 50.24
CA ILE A 29 5.16 105.87 50.92
C ILE A 29 6.18 104.85 51.43
N PRO A 30 7.41 104.81 50.90
CA PRO A 30 8.45 103.92 51.41
C PRO A 30 8.88 104.36 52.82
N PHE A 31 9.02 103.40 53.73
CA PHE A 31 9.41 103.59 55.12
C PHE A 31 10.31 102.42 55.56
N GLY A 32 11.62 102.58 55.38
CA GLY A 32 12.57 101.46 55.47
C GLY A 32 12.28 100.44 54.36
N ASP A 33 12.33 99.15 54.69
CA ASP A 33 12.09 98.04 53.75
C ASP A 33 10.60 97.76 53.51
N ARG A 34 9.73 98.72 53.83
CA ARG A 34 8.28 98.55 53.83
C ARG A 34 7.59 99.74 53.17
N TYR A 35 6.43 99.49 52.62
CA TYR A 35 5.58 100.51 52.02
C TYR A 35 4.37 100.79 52.92
N LEU A 36 4.05 102.06 53.14
CA LEU A 36 2.81 102.50 53.78
C LEU A 36 1.77 102.80 52.70
N LEU A 37 0.76 101.93 52.64
CA LEU A 37 -0.29 101.91 51.62
C LEU A 37 -1.66 101.96 52.32
N ARG A 38 -2.70 102.54 51.71
CA ARG A 38 -4.05 102.38 52.24
C ARG A 38 -4.57 100.98 51.90
N PRO A 39 -5.57 100.43 52.62
CA PRO A 39 -6.22 99.22 52.16
C PRO A 39 -6.75 99.38 50.72
N GLY A 40 -6.43 98.42 49.85
CA GLY A 40 -6.69 98.50 48.41
C GLY A 40 -5.88 97.49 47.59
N GLN A 41 -6.08 97.48 46.27
CA GLN A 41 -5.29 96.68 45.34
C GLN A 41 -4.21 97.54 44.68
N TYR A 42 -3.00 96.98 44.59
CA TYR A 42 -1.83 97.64 44.05
C TYR A 42 -1.15 96.73 43.05
N GLU A 43 -0.74 97.29 41.92
CA GLU A 43 0.14 96.60 40.99
C GLU A 43 1.57 96.78 41.49
N VAL A 44 2.27 95.67 41.68
CA VAL A 44 3.66 95.64 42.11
C VAL A 44 4.47 95.03 40.99
N SER A 45 5.46 95.78 40.51
CA SER A 45 6.45 95.28 39.58
C SER A 45 7.80 95.11 40.27
N ALA A 46 8.51 94.03 39.94
CA ALA A 46 9.84 93.74 40.42
C ALA A 46 10.74 93.42 39.24
N THR A 47 11.94 94.01 39.24
CA THR A 47 12.98 93.73 38.25
C THR A 47 14.29 93.47 38.97
N ALA A 48 15.05 92.47 38.52
CA ALA A 48 16.38 92.20 39.02
C ALA A 48 17.31 91.84 37.85
N PRO A 49 18.57 92.32 37.82
CA PRO A 49 19.52 91.95 36.78
C PRO A 49 19.66 90.44 36.66
N GLY A 50 19.52 89.91 35.44
CA GLY A 50 19.60 88.47 35.16
C GLY A 50 18.28 87.71 35.29
N TYR A 51 17.18 88.39 35.61
CA TYR A 51 15.86 87.78 35.74
C TYR A 51 14.83 88.44 34.79
N HIS A 52 13.78 87.70 34.45
CA HIS A 52 12.61 88.26 33.78
C HIS A 52 11.89 89.23 34.72
N PRO A 53 11.47 90.42 34.23
CA PRO A 53 10.66 91.33 35.03
C PRO A 53 9.31 90.69 35.38
N LEU A 54 8.84 90.89 36.61
CA LEU A 54 7.55 90.39 37.09
C LEU A 54 6.64 91.56 37.47
N THR A 55 5.42 91.56 36.96
CA THR A 55 4.36 92.48 37.41
C THR A 55 3.17 91.67 37.91
N THR A 56 2.69 91.96 39.12
CA THR A 56 1.59 91.23 39.75
C THR A 56 0.74 92.14 40.64
N GLU A 57 -0.49 91.73 40.95
CA GLU A 57 -1.37 92.48 41.85
C GLU A 57 -1.22 92.00 43.31
N VAL A 58 -1.03 92.95 44.23
CA VAL A 58 -0.97 92.71 45.66
C VAL A 58 -2.11 93.46 46.35
N THR A 59 -2.90 92.75 47.14
CA THR A 59 -3.99 93.33 47.92
C THR A 59 -3.51 93.65 49.33
N VAL A 60 -3.66 94.92 49.74
CA VAL A 60 -3.40 95.38 51.10
C VAL A 60 -4.73 95.42 51.86
N GLY A 61 -4.88 94.56 52.88
CA GLY A 61 -6.05 94.54 53.76
C GLY A 61 -5.94 95.50 54.96
N ASP A 62 -6.84 95.36 55.94
CA ASP A 62 -6.87 96.20 57.16
C ASP A 62 -5.83 95.82 58.24
N ALA A 63 -5.02 94.78 58.02
CA ALA A 63 -4.01 94.34 58.98
C ALA A 63 -2.84 95.34 59.04
N ASP A 64 -2.41 95.71 60.26
CA ASP A 64 -1.37 96.71 60.50
C ASP A 64 -0.06 96.42 59.76
N ASN A 65 0.29 95.13 59.63
CA ASN A 65 1.50 94.63 58.96
C ASN A 65 1.19 93.43 58.06
N GLN A 66 1.65 93.46 56.82
CA GLN A 66 1.46 92.41 55.80
C GLN A 66 2.78 92.15 55.07
N ARG A 67 2.94 90.96 54.48
CA ARG A 67 4.12 90.59 53.67
C ARG A 67 3.70 89.89 52.38
N THR A 68 4.39 90.17 51.29
CA THR A 68 4.31 89.42 50.04
C THR A 68 5.71 89.10 49.53
N THR A 69 5.86 87.97 48.84
CA THR A 69 7.12 87.55 48.22
C THR A 69 6.94 87.42 46.71
N LEU A 70 7.86 88.00 45.95
CA LEU A 70 7.90 87.97 44.50
C LEU A 70 9.09 87.09 44.06
N VAL A 71 8.82 86.00 43.34
CA VAL A 71 9.87 85.10 42.83
C VAL A 71 10.11 85.41 41.36
N LEU A 72 11.32 85.89 41.03
CA LEU A 72 11.67 86.20 39.66
C LEU A 72 12.21 84.95 38.95
N ALA A 73 11.77 84.72 37.71
CA ALA A 73 12.32 83.65 36.88
C ALA A 73 13.68 84.09 36.30
N PRO A 74 14.77 83.33 36.47
CA PRO A 74 16.06 83.67 35.87
C PRO A 74 15.96 83.65 34.35
N LEU A 75 16.68 84.56 33.67
CA LEU A 75 16.87 84.49 32.22
C LEU A 75 17.60 83.19 31.84
N PRO A 76 17.52 82.71 30.58
CA PRO A 76 18.34 81.60 30.10
C PRO A 76 19.84 81.78 30.37
N GLY A 77 20.55 80.68 30.59
CA GLY A 77 22.01 80.63 30.60
C GLY A 77 22.56 80.45 29.18
N LEU A 78 23.86 80.71 28.98
CA LEU A 78 24.52 80.55 27.67
C LEU A 78 25.42 79.30 27.72
N LEU A 79 24.97 78.22 27.10
CA LEU A 79 25.68 76.94 27.07
C LEU A 79 26.51 76.80 25.79
N SER A 80 27.80 76.54 25.94
CA SER A 80 28.71 76.20 24.85
C SER A 80 29.18 74.76 25.01
N ILE A 81 29.09 73.97 23.94
CA ILE A 81 29.40 72.53 23.96
C ILE A 81 30.36 72.21 22.82
N ASP A 82 31.50 71.59 23.14
CA ASP A 82 32.45 71.04 22.17
C ASP A 82 32.58 69.52 22.30
N SER A 83 33.08 68.87 21.25
CA SER A 83 33.44 67.46 21.33
C SER A 83 34.63 67.07 20.47
N SER A 84 35.25 65.94 20.82
CA SER A 84 36.29 65.26 20.07
C SER A 84 35.84 63.83 19.72
N PRO A 85 35.65 63.50 18.43
CA PRO A 85 35.75 64.39 17.26
C PRO A 85 34.61 65.41 17.21
N ALA A 86 34.88 66.58 16.61
CA ALA A 86 33.85 67.60 16.38
C ALA A 86 32.79 67.12 15.37
N GLY A 87 31.62 67.77 15.37
CA GLY A 87 30.49 67.45 14.49
C GLY A 87 29.53 66.40 15.05
N ALA A 88 29.69 66.00 16.30
CA ALA A 88 28.76 65.10 17.00
C ALA A 88 27.39 65.77 17.19
N GLU A 89 26.32 65.01 16.99
CA GLU A 89 24.93 65.41 17.16
C GLU A 89 24.57 65.51 18.64
N LEU A 90 23.89 66.59 19.01
CA LEU A 90 23.46 66.88 20.37
C LEU A 90 21.94 66.89 20.47
N LEU A 91 21.43 66.27 21.53
CA LEU A 91 20.04 66.35 21.94
C LEU A 91 19.97 66.89 23.37
N LEU A 92 19.11 67.88 23.61
CA LEU A 92 18.79 68.40 24.94
C LEU A 92 17.35 68.04 25.25
N ASP A 93 17.11 67.31 26.34
CA ASP A 93 15.81 66.79 26.75
C ASP A 93 15.07 66.01 25.65
N GLY A 94 15.85 65.35 24.78
CA GLY A 94 15.33 64.58 23.64
C GLY A 94 15.10 65.39 22.36
N GLU A 95 15.29 66.71 22.37
CA GLU A 95 15.19 67.55 21.17
C GLU A 95 16.57 67.84 20.58
N SER A 96 16.71 67.72 19.25
CA SER A 96 18.00 68.00 18.60
C SER A 96 18.32 69.49 18.61
N ILE A 97 19.47 69.84 19.20
CA ILE A 97 19.94 71.23 19.33
C ILE A 97 21.08 71.55 18.35
N GLY A 98 21.51 70.58 17.53
CA GLY A 98 22.51 70.77 16.47
C GLY A 98 23.73 69.87 16.61
N LYS A 99 24.87 70.31 16.07
CA LYS A 99 26.14 69.57 16.08
C LYS A 99 27.23 70.38 16.77
N THR A 100 28.13 69.70 17.49
CA THR A 100 29.29 70.33 18.13
C THR A 100 30.29 70.89 17.10
N PRO A 101 30.98 72.02 17.38
CA PRO A 101 30.79 72.87 18.55
C PRO A 101 29.53 73.74 18.43
N LEU A 102 28.77 73.84 19.53
CA LEU A 102 27.72 74.84 19.71
C LEU A 102 28.24 75.91 20.66
N LEU A 103 28.00 77.18 20.33
CA LEU A 103 28.49 78.32 21.12
C LEU A 103 27.30 79.16 21.57
N GLU A 104 27.32 79.53 22.85
CA GLU A 104 26.37 80.46 23.49
C GLU A 104 24.90 80.12 23.22
N LEU A 105 24.54 78.82 23.25
CA LEU A 105 23.16 78.38 23.11
C LEU A 105 22.36 78.84 24.33
N PRO A 106 21.30 79.66 24.18
CA PRO A 106 20.43 80.00 25.29
C PRO A 106 19.65 78.77 25.74
N VAL A 107 19.82 78.38 27.01
CA VAL A 107 19.13 77.25 27.64
C VAL A 107 18.47 77.73 28.93
N GLU A 108 17.22 77.35 29.15
CA GLU A 108 16.48 77.69 30.38
C GLU A 108 17.24 77.23 31.63
N ALA A 109 17.03 77.91 32.76
CA ALA A 109 17.66 77.51 34.02
C ALA A 109 17.00 76.23 34.56
N GLY A 110 17.80 75.31 35.09
CA GLY A 110 17.33 74.04 35.63
C GLY A 110 18.18 72.85 35.22
N VAL A 111 17.68 71.65 35.51
CA VAL A 111 18.35 70.39 35.18
C VAL A 111 17.86 69.90 33.82
N HIS A 112 18.79 69.60 32.93
CA HIS A 112 18.54 69.12 31.57
C HIS A 112 19.33 67.84 31.28
N GLN A 113 18.79 66.96 30.45
CA GLN A 113 19.50 65.79 29.95
C GLN A 113 20.15 66.09 28.61
N LEU A 114 21.48 65.97 28.53
CA LEU A 114 22.24 66.17 27.31
C LEU A 114 22.72 64.83 26.77
N GLU A 115 22.36 64.51 25.53
CA GLU A 115 22.85 63.35 24.80
C GLU A 115 23.73 63.80 23.63
N ILE A 116 24.84 63.09 23.44
CA ILE A 116 25.77 63.33 22.35
C ILE A 116 26.05 62.03 21.60
N THR A 117 25.92 62.07 20.28
CA THR A 117 26.10 60.91 19.40
C THR A 117 26.96 61.28 18.19
N SER A 118 27.78 60.34 17.73
CA SER A 118 28.59 60.50 16.52
C SER A 118 28.76 59.16 15.81
N PRO A 119 28.70 59.11 14.48
CA PRO A 119 28.86 57.86 13.73
C PRO A 119 30.16 57.15 14.11
N ARG A 120 30.06 55.84 14.42
CA ARG A 120 31.18 54.99 14.83
C ARG A 120 31.78 55.28 16.22
N TYR A 121 31.10 56.07 17.06
CA TYR A 121 31.49 56.31 18.46
C TYR A 121 30.40 55.86 19.42
N PHE A 122 30.77 55.64 20.69
CA PHE A 122 29.80 55.41 21.76
C PHE A 122 29.02 56.69 22.05
N ALA A 123 27.69 56.58 22.09
CA ALA A 123 26.84 57.64 22.58
C ALA A 123 27.15 57.92 24.06
N GLN A 124 27.14 59.19 24.45
CA GLN A 124 27.24 59.61 25.85
C GLN A 124 25.99 60.40 26.24
N SER A 125 25.53 60.21 27.48
CA SER A 125 24.37 60.87 28.03
C SER A 125 24.74 61.41 29.41
N ARG A 126 24.42 62.67 29.68
CA ARG A 126 24.83 63.39 30.89
C ARG A 126 23.75 64.36 31.33
N GLU A 127 23.39 64.30 32.61
CA GLU A 127 22.57 65.31 33.26
C GLU A 127 23.41 66.57 33.55
N ILE A 128 22.89 67.75 33.20
CA ILE A 128 23.56 69.04 33.36
C ILE A 128 22.63 70.03 34.07
N GLU A 129 23.18 70.83 34.97
CA GLU A 129 22.45 71.91 35.65
C GLU A 129 22.85 73.25 35.03
N ILE A 130 21.85 73.99 34.53
CA ILE A 130 22.00 75.31 33.92
C ILE A 130 21.65 76.39 34.94
N THR A 131 22.63 77.23 35.28
CA THR A 131 22.48 78.26 36.33
C THR A 131 21.52 79.38 35.93
N GLY A 132 21.35 79.63 34.62
CA GLY A 132 20.57 80.76 34.10
C GLY A 132 21.30 82.12 34.18
N ARG A 133 20.52 83.20 34.17
CA ARG A 133 20.91 84.60 34.37
C ARG A 133 21.97 85.13 33.39
N ASN A 134 21.91 84.67 32.13
CA ASN A 134 22.94 84.91 31.11
C ASN A 134 24.35 84.46 31.52
N GLN A 135 24.48 83.53 32.48
CA GLN A 135 25.78 82.98 32.84
C GLN A 135 26.26 82.01 31.75
N ALA A 136 27.51 82.16 31.33
CA ALA A 136 28.14 81.26 30.38
C ALA A 136 28.61 79.96 31.06
N GLN A 137 28.29 78.81 30.47
CA GLN A 137 28.76 77.49 30.86
C GLN A 137 29.37 76.77 29.65
N GLN A 138 30.51 76.09 29.84
CA GLN A 138 31.20 75.33 28.79
C GLN A 138 31.26 73.85 29.17
N LEU A 139 30.94 72.98 28.22
CA LEU A 139 31.08 71.52 28.34
C LEU A 139 31.88 70.95 27.16
N SER A 140 32.76 69.99 27.45
CA SER A 140 33.58 69.30 26.44
C SER A 140 33.38 67.79 26.55
N PHE A 141 33.14 67.13 25.42
CA PHE A 141 32.94 65.68 25.35
C PHE A 141 34.05 64.98 24.54
N ALA A 142 34.62 63.91 25.10
CA ALA A 142 35.55 63.04 24.36
C ALA A 142 34.84 61.71 24.07
N LEU A 143 34.46 61.49 22.81
CA LEU A 143 33.75 60.28 22.40
C LEU A 143 34.74 59.15 22.14
N LEU A 144 34.43 57.96 22.66
CA LEU A 144 35.25 56.77 22.43
C LEU A 144 34.79 56.06 21.14
N PRO A 145 35.72 55.63 20.26
CA PRO A 145 35.35 54.85 19.08
C PRO A 145 34.65 53.53 19.44
N ALA A 146 33.61 53.17 18.69
CA ALA A 146 32.80 51.97 18.88
C ALA A 146 33.07 50.92 17.77
N TRP A 147 34.33 50.79 17.35
CA TRP A 147 34.78 49.87 16.31
C TRP A 147 36.13 49.23 16.64
N ALA A 148 36.50 48.18 15.92
CA ALA A 148 37.81 47.52 15.96
C ALA A 148 38.25 47.09 14.55
N SER A 149 39.57 46.93 14.35
CA SER A 149 40.16 46.51 13.08
C SER A 149 40.29 44.98 13.03
N TYR A 150 39.84 44.35 11.95
CA TYR A 150 39.99 42.93 11.70
C TYR A 150 40.82 42.68 10.46
N SER A 151 41.94 41.96 10.61
CA SER A 151 42.74 41.49 9.48
C SER A 151 42.23 40.13 8.99
N ILE A 152 41.87 40.08 7.71
CA ILE A 152 41.22 38.91 7.08
C ILE A 152 42.02 38.52 5.84
N ASP A 153 42.44 37.26 5.77
CA ASP A 153 43.17 36.68 4.64
C ASP A 153 42.55 35.34 4.23
N SER A 154 42.74 34.95 2.96
CA SER A 154 42.24 33.67 2.45
C SER A 154 43.17 33.01 1.45
N VAL A 155 43.07 31.70 1.31
CA VAL A 155 43.72 30.92 0.25
C VAL A 155 42.65 30.25 -0.61
N PRO A 156 42.56 30.58 -1.91
CA PRO A 156 43.32 31.64 -2.61
C PRO A 156 42.90 33.07 -2.17
N GLN A 157 43.81 34.03 -2.36
CA GLN A 157 43.56 35.45 -2.12
C GLN A 157 42.65 36.07 -3.17
N GLY A 158 42.01 37.20 -2.82
CA GLY A 158 41.08 37.97 -3.64
C GLY A 158 39.64 37.47 -3.53
N ALA A 159 39.27 36.88 -2.40
CA ALA A 159 37.87 36.57 -2.09
C ALA A 159 37.18 37.85 -1.64
N ASP A 160 35.95 38.09 -2.10
CA ASP A 160 35.11 39.19 -1.62
C ASP A 160 34.81 38.98 -0.13
N ILE A 161 35.04 40.00 0.67
CA ILE A 161 34.73 40.06 2.10
C ILE A 161 33.37 40.74 2.24
N LEU A 162 32.38 40.02 2.77
CA LEU A 162 31.06 40.54 3.05
C LEU A 162 30.83 40.62 4.56
N ILE A 163 30.35 41.76 5.03
CA ILE A 163 29.93 41.96 6.43
C ILE A 163 28.43 42.27 6.43
N ASP A 164 27.66 41.48 7.15
CA ASP A 164 26.19 41.60 7.23
C ASP A 164 25.51 41.63 5.84
N GLY A 165 26.13 40.99 4.84
CA GLY A 165 25.66 40.90 3.45
C GLY A 165 26.20 41.99 2.50
N GLU A 166 26.95 42.97 2.99
CA GLU A 166 27.53 44.04 2.16
C GLU A 166 29.01 43.78 1.87
N VAL A 167 29.43 43.93 0.60
CA VAL A 167 30.83 43.77 0.20
C VAL A 167 31.66 44.95 0.71
N VAL A 168 32.62 44.68 1.58
CA VAL A 168 33.49 45.69 2.20
C VAL A 168 34.92 45.71 1.65
N GLY A 169 35.33 44.66 0.91
CA GLY A 169 36.67 44.58 0.34
C GLY A 169 36.98 43.19 -0.23
N GLN A 170 38.26 42.92 -0.48
CA GLN A 170 38.76 41.61 -0.92
C GLN A 170 39.96 41.18 -0.10
N THR A 171 40.12 39.87 0.16
CA THR A 171 41.26 39.34 0.92
C THR A 171 42.59 39.45 0.15
N PRO A 172 43.74 39.68 0.82
CA PRO A 172 43.87 40.09 2.20
C PRO A 172 43.49 41.56 2.41
N ALA A 173 42.72 41.85 3.45
CA ALA A 173 42.40 43.23 3.83
C ALA A 173 42.20 43.38 5.34
N THR A 174 42.45 44.60 5.83
CA THR A 174 42.03 45.03 7.16
C THR A 174 40.72 45.81 7.02
N VAL A 175 39.68 45.39 7.71
CA VAL A 175 38.36 46.03 7.72
C VAL A 175 38.02 46.52 9.12
N GLU A 176 37.42 47.70 9.21
CA GLU A 176 36.99 48.26 10.49
C GLU A 176 35.52 47.90 10.75
N LEU A 177 35.26 47.16 11.82
CA LEU A 177 33.94 46.64 12.14
C LEU A 177 33.38 47.35 13.36
N LEU A 178 32.11 47.77 13.28
CA LEU A 178 31.38 48.29 14.43
C LEU A 178 31.14 47.18 15.45
N GLN A 179 31.22 47.52 16.73
CA GLN A 179 30.97 46.58 17.82
C GLN A 179 29.62 45.84 17.70
N GLY A 180 29.56 44.68 18.35
CA GLY A 180 28.40 43.79 18.35
C GLY A 180 28.61 42.54 17.49
N GLU A 181 27.55 41.75 17.35
CA GLU A 181 27.54 40.56 16.49
C GLU A 181 27.49 40.96 15.01
N ARG A 182 28.40 40.40 14.21
CA ARG A 182 28.54 40.62 12.77
C ARG A 182 28.60 39.28 12.04
N GLN A 183 28.04 39.21 10.85
CA GLN A 183 28.19 38.05 9.96
C GLN A 183 29.29 38.34 8.94
N LEU A 184 30.36 37.55 8.96
CA LEU A 184 31.44 37.61 7.99
C LEU A 184 31.26 36.48 6.97
N GLN A 185 31.29 36.82 5.68
CA GLN A 185 31.33 35.84 4.59
C GLN A 185 32.49 36.13 3.65
N LEU A 186 33.15 35.08 3.17
CA LEU A 186 34.14 35.13 2.11
C LEU A 186 33.59 34.41 0.89
N SER A 187 33.57 35.10 -0.25
CA SER A 187 33.04 34.56 -1.50
C SER A 187 34.06 34.70 -2.63
N ARG A 188 34.23 33.65 -3.43
CA ARG A 188 35.11 33.69 -4.61
C ARG A 188 34.58 32.77 -5.71
N ALA A 189 34.68 33.22 -6.96
CA ALA A 189 34.28 32.42 -8.11
C ALA A 189 34.99 31.05 -8.13
N ALA A 190 34.21 29.98 -8.37
CA ALA A 190 34.63 28.57 -8.34
C ALA A 190 35.01 28.00 -6.96
N TYR A 191 34.71 28.71 -5.86
CA TYR A 191 34.86 28.23 -4.49
C TYR A 191 33.53 28.29 -3.75
N THR A 192 33.40 27.46 -2.72
CA THR A 192 32.27 27.50 -1.78
C THR A 192 32.38 28.76 -0.92
N THR A 193 31.25 29.42 -0.66
CA THR A 193 31.19 30.56 0.27
C THR A 193 31.53 30.06 1.68
N TRP A 194 32.45 30.74 2.35
CA TRP A 194 32.78 30.52 3.75
C TRP A 194 32.07 31.58 4.61
N ASP A 195 31.49 31.20 5.73
CA ASP A 195 30.79 32.14 6.62
C ASP A 195 31.04 31.86 8.11
N THR A 196 31.06 32.91 8.92
CA THR A 196 31.14 32.84 10.39
C THR A 196 30.44 34.04 11.05
N ALA A 197 29.92 33.81 12.26
CA ALA A 197 29.56 34.89 13.17
C ALA A 197 30.82 35.45 13.87
N LEU A 198 30.84 36.76 14.10
CA LEU A 198 31.93 37.47 14.75
C LEU A 198 31.39 38.40 15.84
N THR A 199 31.86 38.22 17.08
CA THR A 199 31.58 39.15 18.18
C THR A 199 32.64 40.25 18.22
N VAL A 200 32.32 41.44 17.72
CA VAL A 200 33.25 42.57 17.65
C VAL A 200 33.23 43.35 18.97
N THR A 201 34.39 43.46 19.60
CA THR A 201 34.59 44.29 20.81
C THR A 201 35.34 45.56 20.45
N ALA A 202 34.77 46.73 20.74
CA ALA A 202 35.36 48.03 20.38
C ALA A 202 36.79 48.20 20.95
N GLY A 203 37.71 48.70 20.12
CA GLY A 203 39.11 48.94 20.48
C GLY A 203 39.99 47.69 20.61
N MET A 204 39.45 46.49 20.38
CA MET A 204 40.20 45.23 20.42
C MET A 204 40.37 44.69 19.00
N ASP A 205 41.45 45.12 18.34
CA ASP A 205 41.81 44.64 17.01
C ASP A 205 42.13 43.13 17.02
N ASP A 206 41.82 42.42 15.95
CA ASP A 206 42.02 40.97 15.84
C ASP A 206 42.45 40.52 14.42
N THR A 207 42.96 39.30 14.31
CA THR A 207 43.40 38.68 13.05
C THR A 207 42.85 37.27 12.96
N LEU A 208 41.98 37.02 11.97
CA LEU A 208 41.23 35.76 11.85
C LEU A 208 42.04 34.57 11.29
N GLY A 209 43.37 34.69 11.22
CA GLY A 209 44.22 33.73 10.53
C GLY A 209 43.94 33.69 9.02
N THR A 210 44.56 32.74 8.32
CA THR A 210 44.34 32.52 6.88
C THR A 210 43.24 31.48 6.68
N ILE A 211 42.17 31.85 5.99
CA ILE A 211 41.02 30.99 5.74
C ILE A 211 41.19 30.26 4.40
N GLU A 212 41.22 28.92 4.41
CA GLU A 212 41.27 28.11 3.19
C GLU A 212 39.86 27.93 2.60
N LEU A 213 39.66 28.39 1.36
CA LEU A 213 38.39 28.22 0.65
C LEU A 213 38.38 26.88 -0.10
N GLU A 214 37.31 26.12 0.06
CA GLU A 214 37.12 24.85 -0.65
C GLU A 214 36.59 25.09 -2.08
N PRO A 215 37.12 24.43 -3.12
CA PRO A 215 36.58 24.52 -4.47
C PRO A 215 35.12 24.06 -4.55
N ALA A 216 34.30 24.81 -5.28
CA ALA A 216 32.89 24.45 -5.48
C ALA A 216 32.77 23.21 -6.38
N ALA A 217 31.92 22.26 -6.00
CA ALA A 217 31.77 21.01 -6.74
C ALA A 217 31.25 21.22 -8.18
N GLY A 218 31.69 20.37 -9.11
CA GLY A 218 31.15 20.30 -10.45
C GLY A 218 29.80 19.57 -10.48
N ILE A 219 28.95 19.89 -11.45
CA ILE A 219 27.64 19.25 -11.63
C ILE A 219 27.59 18.57 -13.01
N LEU A 220 27.42 17.25 -13.03
CA LEU A 220 27.17 16.49 -14.25
C LEU A 220 25.69 16.12 -14.35
N SER A 221 24.99 16.64 -15.37
CA SER A 221 23.66 16.19 -15.76
C SER A 221 23.79 15.01 -16.73
N LEU A 222 23.43 13.81 -16.29
CA LEU A 222 23.63 12.57 -17.03
C LEU A 222 22.31 11.96 -17.51
N ASN A 223 22.20 11.81 -18.82
CA ASN A 223 21.09 11.18 -19.53
C ASN A 223 21.52 9.85 -20.18
N SER A 224 20.56 8.97 -20.49
CA SER A 224 20.83 7.78 -21.30
C SER A 224 19.75 7.52 -22.32
N ASP A 225 20.12 6.85 -23.42
CA ASP A 225 19.19 6.30 -24.40
C ASP A 225 19.37 4.77 -24.49
N PRO A 226 18.38 3.96 -24.08
CA PRO A 226 17.11 4.38 -23.47
C PRO A 226 17.29 4.95 -22.04
N ALA A 227 16.33 5.76 -21.60
CA ALA A 227 16.31 6.35 -20.26
C ALA A 227 16.15 5.31 -19.14
N GLY A 228 16.45 5.67 -17.89
CA GLY A 228 16.32 4.79 -16.73
C GLY A 228 17.42 3.72 -16.67
N ALA A 229 18.65 4.08 -17.01
CA ALA A 229 19.83 3.23 -16.79
C ALA A 229 20.36 3.46 -15.37
N ASN A 230 20.75 2.38 -14.68
CA ASN A 230 21.41 2.47 -13.37
C ASN A 230 22.79 3.11 -13.55
N VAL A 231 23.09 4.11 -12.72
CA VAL A 231 24.33 4.86 -12.72
C VAL A 231 25.15 4.48 -11.49
N THR A 232 26.43 4.22 -11.72
CA THR A 232 27.42 4.04 -10.64
C THR A 232 28.56 5.04 -10.85
N MET A 233 29.06 5.63 -9.77
CA MET A 233 30.25 6.48 -9.73
C MET A 233 31.27 5.79 -8.84
N ASP A 234 32.44 5.47 -9.41
CA ASP A 234 33.54 4.74 -8.75
C ASP A 234 33.14 3.40 -8.11
N GLY A 235 32.06 2.80 -8.63
CA GLY A 235 31.54 1.52 -8.17
C GLY A 235 30.33 1.64 -7.24
N GLU A 236 30.05 2.84 -6.70
CA GLU A 236 28.90 3.09 -5.83
C GLU A 236 27.66 3.50 -6.63
N PHE A 237 26.49 3.00 -6.24
CA PHE A 237 25.23 3.28 -6.92
C PHE A 237 24.71 4.68 -6.58
N GLN A 238 24.43 5.49 -7.61
CA GLN A 238 24.01 6.88 -7.47
C GLN A 238 22.54 7.12 -7.85
N GLY A 239 21.89 6.17 -8.53
CA GLY A 239 20.51 6.30 -8.99
C GLY A 239 20.31 5.86 -10.44
N GLN A 240 19.28 6.41 -11.09
CA GLN A 240 18.93 6.09 -12.48
C GLN A 240 18.83 7.37 -13.32
N THR A 241 19.23 7.30 -14.60
CA THR A 241 19.11 8.44 -15.53
C THR A 241 17.65 8.80 -15.86
N PRO A 242 17.31 10.09 -16.08
CA PRO A 242 18.14 11.29 -15.90
C PRO A 242 18.56 11.53 -14.45
N LEU A 243 19.84 11.87 -14.21
CA LEU A 243 20.40 12.06 -12.87
C LEU A 243 21.43 13.21 -12.88
N GLN A 244 21.41 14.06 -11.85
CA GLN A 244 22.49 15.00 -11.57
C GLN A 244 23.47 14.39 -10.58
N LEU A 245 24.77 14.48 -10.88
CA LEU A 245 25.86 14.01 -10.04
C LEU A 245 26.76 15.18 -9.65
N THR A 246 27.11 15.25 -8.38
CA THR A 246 28.13 16.15 -7.86
C THR A 246 29.50 15.50 -8.06
N ILE A 247 30.41 16.18 -8.75
CA ILE A 247 31.74 15.70 -9.10
C ILE A 247 32.78 16.53 -8.35
N GLU A 248 33.71 15.85 -7.69
CA GLU A 248 34.80 16.53 -6.99
C GLU A 248 35.73 17.21 -8.02
N PRO A 249 36.01 18.52 -7.89
CA PRO A 249 36.78 19.24 -8.88
C PRO A 249 38.21 18.69 -9.06
N GLY A 250 38.63 18.51 -10.32
CA GLY A 250 40.00 18.09 -10.66
C GLY A 250 40.33 16.62 -10.39
N LEU A 251 39.36 15.82 -9.92
CA LEU A 251 39.50 14.37 -9.80
C LEU A 251 38.78 13.62 -10.92
N LYS A 252 39.38 12.50 -11.32
CA LYS A 252 38.80 11.60 -12.33
C LYS A 252 37.88 10.60 -11.67
N HIS A 253 36.59 10.68 -12.00
CA HIS A 253 35.57 9.74 -11.56
C HIS A 253 35.18 8.80 -12.69
N ARG A 254 35.03 7.50 -12.39
CA ARG A 254 34.55 6.50 -13.35
C ARG A 254 33.05 6.35 -13.21
N ILE A 255 32.33 6.76 -14.26
CA ILE A 255 30.89 6.59 -14.35
C ILE A 255 30.57 5.36 -15.19
N ALA A 256 29.76 4.46 -14.66
CA ALA A 256 29.26 3.31 -15.41
C ALA A 256 27.74 3.24 -15.41
N LEU A 257 27.18 3.04 -16.60
CA LEU A 257 25.76 2.89 -16.84
C LEU A 257 25.44 1.44 -17.18
N SER A 258 24.37 0.93 -16.60
CA SER A 258 23.88 -0.42 -16.87
C SER A 258 22.36 -0.45 -16.95
N LYS A 259 21.83 -1.21 -17.90
CA LYS A 259 20.39 -1.43 -18.04
C LYS A 259 20.14 -2.88 -18.49
N PRO A 260 19.20 -3.63 -17.88
CA PRO A 260 18.89 -4.99 -18.30
C PRO A 260 18.55 -5.08 -19.78
N GLY A 261 19.17 -6.02 -20.50
CA GLY A 261 19.02 -6.17 -21.95
C GLY A 261 19.94 -5.28 -22.79
N TYR A 262 20.84 -4.52 -22.18
CA TYR A 262 21.79 -3.65 -22.86
C TYR A 262 23.24 -3.94 -22.42
N ASP A 263 24.20 -3.55 -23.24
CA ASP A 263 25.63 -3.59 -22.89
C ASP A 263 25.95 -2.54 -21.83
N ARG A 264 26.81 -2.90 -20.87
CA ARG A 264 27.32 -1.94 -19.87
C ARG A 264 28.25 -0.95 -20.57
N ARG A 265 28.09 0.34 -20.28
CA ARG A 265 28.98 1.40 -20.75
C ARG A 265 29.70 2.02 -19.56
N SER A 266 30.97 2.38 -19.71
CA SER A 266 31.74 3.07 -18.68
C SER A 266 32.61 4.13 -19.31
N GLU A 267 32.68 5.30 -18.66
CA GLU A 267 33.45 6.45 -19.09
C GLU A 267 34.09 7.12 -17.87
N THR A 268 35.17 7.86 -18.08
CA THR A 268 35.80 8.67 -17.03
C THR A 268 35.42 10.12 -17.26
N ILE A 269 35.03 10.81 -16.19
CA ILE A 269 34.74 12.24 -16.18
C ILE A 269 35.69 12.96 -15.22
N GLU A 270 36.03 14.19 -15.55
CA GLU A 270 36.76 15.13 -14.70
C GLU A 270 36.15 16.49 -14.96
N LEU A 271 35.66 17.16 -13.92
CA LEU A 271 35.07 18.50 -14.02
C LEU A 271 35.93 19.49 -13.24
N ALA A 272 36.03 20.71 -13.77
CA ALA A 272 36.59 21.84 -13.04
C ALA A 272 35.61 22.35 -11.97
N ALA A 273 36.11 23.16 -11.04
CA ALA A 273 35.30 23.71 -9.96
C ALA A 273 34.18 24.61 -10.50
N ALA A 274 32.98 24.46 -9.94
CA ALA A 274 31.72 25.07 -10.40
C ALA A 274 31.33 24.81 -11.87
N GLN A 275 31.97 23.84 -12.55
CA GLN A 275 31.62 23.49 -13.93
C GLN A 275 30.32 22.68 -13.97
N THR A 276 29.42 23.04 -14.88
CA THR A 276 28.27 22.21 -15.22
C THR A 276 28.48 21.56 -16.60
N GLU A 277 28.31 20.25 -16.70
CA GLU A 277 28.35 19.51 -17.96
C GLU A 277 27.06 18.69 -18.14
N GLU A 278 26.55 18.62 -19.37
CA GLU A 278 25.47 17.69 -19.74
C GLU A 278 26.01 16.59 -20.65
N ARG A 279 25.65 15.34 -20.37
CA ARG A 279 26.09 14.19 -21.16
C ARG A 279 24.98 13.19 -21.38
N THR A 280 24.85 12.69 -22.61
CA THR A 280 23.92 11.61 -22.96
C THR A 280 24.68 10.37 -23.42
N VAL A 281 24.41 9.22 -22.79
CA VAL A 281 25.06 7.94 -23.12
C VAL A 281 24.07 6.99 -23.79
N VAL A 282 24.36 6.59 -25.03
CA VAL A 282 23.56 5.61 -25.77
C VAL A 282 24.01 4.18 -25.43
N LEU A 283 23.10 3.36 -24.92
CA LEU A 283 23.33 1.96 -24.60
C LEU A 283 22.91 1.06 -25.76
N LYS A 284 23.78 0.12 -26.14
CA LYS A 284 23.50 -0.85 -27.22
C LYS A 284 22.69 -2.02 -26.68
N ALA A 285 21.55 -2.33 -27.31
CA ALA A 285 20.72 -3.46 -26.92
C ALA A 285 21.42 -4.78 -27.23
N ARG A 286 21.45 -5.68 -26.26
CA ARG A 286 21.85 -7.08 -26.44
C ARG A 286 20.63 -7.84 -26.93
N LYS A 287 20.71 -8.45 -28.10
CA LYS A 287 19.60 -9.18 -28.70
C LYS A 287 19.96 -10.65 -28.94
N GLY A 288 18.95 -11.51 -28.97
CA GLY A 288 19.07 -12.92 -29.31
C GLY A 288 17.94 -13.37 -30.24
N ASP A 289 18.23 -14.38 -31.05
CA ASP A 289 17.27 -14.91 -32.02
C ASP A 289 16.40 -16.02 -31.41
N VAL A 290 15.09 -15.89 -31.57
CA VAL A 290 14.11 -16.90 -31.13
C VAL A 290 13.27 -17.36 -32.31
N LYS A 291 13.38 -18.64 -32.67
CA LYS A 291 12.57 -19.33 -33.68
C LYS A 291 11.32 -19.93 -33.04
N PHE A 292 10.17 -19.31 -33.31
CA PHE A 292 8.86 -19.82 -32.94
C PHE A 292 8.35 -20.81 -33.99
N ARG A 293 8.02 -22.04 -33.59
CA ARG A 293 7.25 -23.01 -34.36
C ARG A 293 5.84 -23.05 -33.81
N ILE A 294 4.88 -22.54 -34.58
CA ILE A 294 3.50 -22.35 -34.16
C ILE A 294 2.57 -23.20 -35.04
N SER A 295 1.72 -24.00 -34.37
CA SER A 295 0.64 -24.76 -34.99
C SER A 295 -0.68 -24.48 -34.24
N PRO A 296 -1.80 -24.21 -34.92
CA PRO A 296 -1.94 -24.01 -36.37
C PRO A 296 -1.20 -22.76 -36.88
N ALA A 297 -0.80 -22.76 -38.16
CA ALA A 297 -0.05 -21.65 -38.76
C ALA A 297 -0.85 -20.32 -38.83
N SER A 298 -2.17 -20.37 -38.67
CA SER A 298 -3.05 -19.20 -38.62
C SER A 298 -3.08 -18.49 -37.25
N ALA A 299 -2.51 -19.08 -36.20
CA ALA A 299 -2.48 -18.50 -34.87
C ALA A 299 -1.64 -17.22 -34.82
N GLU A 300 -2.12 -16.22 -34.08
CA GLU A 300 -1.45 -14.94 -33.87
C GLU A 300 -0.41 -15.05 -32.76
N LEU A 301 0.83 -14.62 -33.04
CA LEU A 301 1.91 -14.49 -32.06
C LEU A 301 1.96 -13.06 -31.54
N ARG A 302 1.94 -12.89 -30.23
CA ARG A 302 2.15 -11.62 -29.53
C ARG A 302 3.36 -11.72 -28.61
N VAL A 303 4.17 -10.66 -28.59
CA VAL A 303 5.31 -10.51 -27.69
C VAL A 303 5.08 -9.27 -26.84
N ASN A 304 4.98 -9.45 -25.52
CA ASN A 304 4.65 -8.39 -24.56
C ASN A 304 3.37 -7.62 -24.97
N GLY A 305 2.36 -8.32 -25.49
CA GLY A 305 1.08 -7.76 -25.95
C GLY A 305 1.09 -7.20 -27.38
N ARG A 306 2.26 -6.97 -27.98
CA ARG A 306 2.38 -6.49 -29.37
C ARG A 306 2.27 -7.63 -30.37
N ALA A 307 1.40 -7.50 -31.36
CA ALA A 307 1.26 -8.47 -32.43
C ALA A 307 2.54 -8.53 -33.29
N MET A 308 3.09 -9.73 -33.41
CA MET A 308 4.28 -10.03 -34.21
C MET A 308 3.92 -10.76 -35.51
N GLY A 309 2.63 -10.99 -35.77
CA GLY A 309 2.11 -11.66 -36.97
C GLY A 309 1.64 -13.09 -36.70
N LYS A 310 1.18 -13.78 -37.75
CA LYS A 310 0.66 -15.15 -37.67
C LYS A 310 1.73 -16.20 -38.00
N GLY A 311 1.60 -17.39 -37.40
CA GLY A 311 2.37 -18.58 -37.71
C GLY A 311 3.84 -18.56 -37.28
N SER A 312 4.54 -19.64 -37.63
CA SER A 312 5.96 -19.86 -37.29
C SER A 312 6.86 -18.76 -37.86
N ARG A 313 7.78 -18.23 -37.06
CA ARG A 313 8.73 -17.18 -37.45
C ARG A 313 9.92 -17.07 -36.50
N THR A 314 11.00 -16.46 -36.97
CA THR A 314 12.14 -16.09 -36.12
C THR A 314 12.06 -14.61 -35.79
N LEU A 315 12.23 -14.26 -34.52
CA LEU A 315 12.26 -12.88 -34.03
C LEU A 315 13.60 -12.61 -33.34
N GLU A 316 14.21 -11.48 -33.66
CA GLU A 316 15.35 -10.95 -32.92
C GLU A 316 14.80 -10.11 -31.76
N LEU A 317 15.01 -10.58 -30.53
CA LEU A 317 14.41 -9.99 -29.32
C LEU A 317 15.51 -9.55 -28.34
N PRO A 318 15.31 -8.45 -27.60
CA PRO A 318 16.20 -8.06 -26.51
C PRO A 318 16.42 -9.20 -25.50
N ALA A 319 17.61 -9.28 -24.90
CA ALA A 319 18.01 -10.34 -23.98
C ALA A 319 17.41 -10.16 -22.57
N ILE A 320 16.09 -9.95 -22.51
CA ILE A 320 15.28 -9.86 -21.29
C ILE A 320 14.11 -10.84 -21.40
N ALA A 321 13.40 -11.07 -20.30
CA ALA A 321 12.21 -11.91 -20.32
C ALA A 321 11.10 -11.25 -21.17
N HIS A 322 10.53 -12.03 -22.09
CA HIS A 322 9.40 -11.66 -22.91
C HIS A 322 8.23 -12.60 -22.67
N ARG A 323 7.04 -12.03 -22.43
CA ARG A 323 5.78 -12.76 -22.39
C ARG A 323 5.33 -13.03 -23.83
N ILE A 324 5.32 -14.30 -24.20
CA ILE A 324 4.88 -14.80 -25.48
C ILE A 324 3.45 -15.29 -25.32
N GLU A 325 2.56 -14.83 -26.19
CA GLU A 325 1.19 -15.29 -26.25
C GLU A 325 0.87 -15.74 -27.67
N VAL A 326 0.29 -16.93 -27.80
CA VAL A 326 -0.18 -17.47 -29.07
C VAL A 326 -1.66 -17.76 -28.94
N SER A 327 -2.46 -17.16 -29.81
CA SER A 327 -3.92 -17.20 -29.72
C SER A 327 -4.56 -17.42 -31.09
N LEU A 328 -5.67 -18.16 -31.12
CA LEU A 328 -6.50 -18.38 -32.29
C LEU A 328 -7.94 -18.59 -31.83
N PRO A 329 -8.96 -17.90 -32.38
CA PRO A 329 -10.36 -18.14 -32.01
C PRO A 329 -10.76 -19.61 -32.14
N GLY A 330 -11.44 -20.15 -31.11
CA GLY A 330 -11.81 -21.58 -31.01
C GLY A 330 -10.71 -22.49 -30.45
N TYR A 331 -9.56 -21.93 -30.10
CA TYR A 331 -8.44 -22.63 -29.47
C TYR A 331 -8.11 -22.02 -28.12
N ALA A 332 -7.62 -22.85 -27.20
CA ALA A 332 -7.10 -22.38 -25.94
C ALA A 332 -5.76 -21.63 -26.17
N SER A 333 -5.72 -20.34 -25.85
CA SER A 333 -4.51 -19.53 -25.95
C SER A 333 -3.39 -20.08 -25.06
N GLN A 334 -2.16 -20.04 -25.55
CA GLN A 334 -0.98 -20.41 -24.77
C GLN A 334 -0.10 -19.20 -24.47
N ILE A 335 0.35 -19.13 -23.22
CA ILE A 335 1.22 -18.07 -22.73
C ILE A 335 2.47 -18.70 -22.12
N GLN A 336 3.64 -18.20 -22.49
CA GLN A 336 4.91 -18.63 -21.92
C GLN A 336 5.93 -17.49 -21.89
N THR A 337 6.89 -17.57 -20.99
CA THR A 337 7.97 -16.58 -20.89
C THR A 337 9.22 -17.09 -21.61
N VAL A 338 9.85 -16.25 -22.42
CA VAL A 338 11.09 -16.56 -23.14
C VAL A 338 12.11 -15.47 -22.88
N THR A 339 13.32 -15.86 -22.47
CA THR A 339 14.47 -14.95 -22.32
C THR A 339 15.49 -15.27 -23.42
N PRO A 340 15.64 -14.41 -24.45
CA PRO A 340 16.59 -14.56 -25.54
C PRO A 340 18.04 -14.56 -25.05
N ARG A 341 18.89 -15.40 -25.67
CA ARG A 341 20.33 -15.48 -25.39
C ARG A 341 21.12 -14.99 -26.61
N PRO A 342 21.87 -13.89 -26.50
CA PRO A 342 22.71 -13.40 -27.59
C PRO A 342 23.68 -14.47 -28.09
N GLY A 343 23.78 -14.63 -29.42
CA GLY A 343 24.65 -15.62 -30.07
C GLY A 343 24.15 -17.06 -30.06
N LEU A 344 22.97 -17.35 -29.49
CA LEU A 344 22.37 -18.68 -29.48
C LEU A 344 20.95 -18.65 -30.04
N LEU A 345 20.71 -19.36 -31.15
CA LEU A 345 19.36 -19.53 -31.70
C LEU A 345 18.52 -20.42 -30.78
N GLN A 346 17.51 -19.85 -30.14
CA GLN A 346 16.56 -20.60 -29.31
C GLN A 346 15.34 -21.00 -30.14
N GLN A 347 14.83 -22.22 -29.93
CA GLN A 347 13.61 -22.68 -30.58
C GLN A 347 12.49 -22.88 -29.54
N VAL A 348 11.33 -22.31 -29.84
CA VAL A 348 10.11 -22.40 -29.02
C VAL A 348 9.03 -23.02 -29.88
N SER A 349 8.46 -24.15 -29.45
CA SER A 349 7.38 -24.82 -30.19
C SER A 349 6.09 -24.72 -29.41
N ILE A 350 5.04 -24.18 -30.04
CA ILE A 350 3.73 -23.94 -29.44
C ILE A 350 2.68 -24.55 -30.36
N THR A 351 1.89 -25.48 -29.83
CA THR A 351 0.77 -26.10 -30.53
C THR A 351 -0.50 -25.81 -29.76
N LEU A 352 -1.40 -25.04 -30.35
CA LEU A 352 -2.70 -24.75 -29.77
C LEU A 352 -3.61 -25.97 -29.92
N GLN A 353 -4.29 -26.31 -28.84
CA GLN A 353 -5.38 -27.28 -28.83
C GLN A 353 -6.70 -26.53 -28.95
N THR A 354 -7.69 -27.15 -29.59
CA THR A 354 -9.05 -26.61 -29.55
C THR A 354 -9.52 -26.48 -28.11
N GLU A 355 -10.47 -25.58 -27.82
CA GLU A 355 -11.00 -25.44 -26.45
C GLU A 355 -11.57 -26.76 -25.91
N ASN A 356 -12.15 -27.58 -26.79
CA ASN A 356 -12.63 -28.92 -26.46
C ASN A 356 -11.49 -29.90 -26.15
N GLU A 357 -10.45 -29.99 -26.99
CA GLU A 357 -9.30 -30.86 -26.70
C GLU A 357 -8.57 -30.43 -25.43
N ALA A 358 -8.42 -29.13 -25.21
CA ALA A 358 -7.84 -28.61 -23.97
C ALA A 358 -8.72 -28.93 -22.75
N ARG A 359 -10.05 -28.98 -22.89
CA ARG A 359 -10.97 -29.45 -21.85
C ARG A 359 -10.80 -30.94 -21.57
N LEU A 360 -10.73 -31.77 -22.60
CA LEU A 360 -10.51 -33.21 -22.45
C LEU A 360 -9.16 -33.53 -21.84
N ALA A 361 -8.10 -32.81 -22.22
CA ALA A 361 -6.76 -32.98 -21.67
C ALA A 361 -6.65 -32.58 -20.18
N ARG A 362 -7.60 -31.77 -19.67
CA ARG A 362 -7.68 -31.45 -18.22
C ARG A 362 -8.31 -32.56 -17.41
N ASN A 363 -9.16 -33.40 -18.01
CA ASN A 363 -9.82 -34.49 -17.31
C ASN A 363 -8.83 -35.61 -17.01
N LYS A 364 -8.69 -35.95 -15.73
CA LYS A 364 -7.82 -37.04 -15.30
C LYS A 364 -8.50 -38.38 -15.63
N PRO A 365 -7.76 -39.42 -16.05
CA PRO A 365 -8.34 -40.75 -16.25
C PRO A 365 -8.96 -41.32 -14.96
N GLU A 366 -8.42 -40.93 -13.80
CA GLU A 366 -8.85 -41.38 -12.49
C GLU A 366 -8.90 -40.21 -11.50
N LEU A 367 -9.84 -40.28 -10.57
CA LEU A 367 -9.96 -39.42 -9.40
C LEU A 367 -9.90 -40.25 -8.13
N GLU A 368 -9.32 -39.68 -7.08
CA GLU A 368 -9.39 -40.22 -5.73
C GLU A 368 -10.16 -39.22 -4.86
N THR A 369 -11.19 -39.69 -4.15
CA THR A 369 -11.96 -38.84 -3.22
C THR A 369 -11.20 -38.61 -1.92
N ALA A 370 -11.65 -37.68 -1.10
CA ALA A 370 -11.15 -37.43 0.25
C ALA A 370 -11.31 -38.63 1.22
N LEU A 371 -12.00 -39.70 0.81
CA LEU A 371 -12.15 -40.95 1.54
C LEU A 371 -11.33 -42.11 0.93
N GLY A 372 -10.48 -41.84 -0.07
CA GLY A 372 -9.69 -42.86 -0.77
C GLY A 372 -10.50 -43.71 -1.75
N GLN A 373 -11.66 -43.23 -2.21
CA GLN A 373 -12.42 -43.93 -3.26
C GLN A 373 -11.83 -43.60 -4.63
N THR A 374 -11.53 -44.62 -5.43
CA THR A 374 -11.11 -44.42 -6.83
C THR A 374 -12.34 -44.34 -7.74
N LEU A 375 -12.41 -43.31 -8.56
CA LEU A 375 -13.37 -43.20 -9.65
C LEU A 375 -12.62 -43.14 -10.99
N VAL A 376 -13.11 -43.88 -11.97
CA VAL A 376 -12.54 -43.92 -13.34
C VAL A 376 -13.40 -43.09 -14.29
N LEU A 377 -12.75 -42.38 -15.21
CA LEU A 377 -13.42 -41.55 -16.22
C LEU A 377 -14.00 -42.42 -17.33
N PHE A 378 -15.27 -42.21 -17.63
CA PHE A 378 -15.93 -42.76 -18.80
C PHE A 378 -16.27 -41.67 -19.80
N ASN A 379 -15.86 -41.91 -21.06
CA ASN A 379 -16.30 -41.16 -22.22
C ASN A 379 -17.14 -42.08 -23.13
N PRO A 380 -18.48 -42.10 -22.97
CA PRO A 380 -19.33 -42.96 -23.79
C PRO A 380 -19.20 -42.69 -25.30
N GLN A 381 -18.92 -41.45 -25.71
CA GLN A 381 -18.81 -41.09 -27.12
C GLN A 381 -17.62 -41.76 -27.82
N GLU A 382 -16.54 -42.05 -27.10
CA GLU A 382 -15.36 -42.75 -27.64
C GLU A 382 -15.55 -44.28 -27.71
N SER A 383 -16.54 -44.83 -27.02
CA SER A 383 -16.75 -46.29 -26.96
C SER A 383 -17.37 -46.91 -28.22
N GLY A 384 -17.91 -46.09 -29.12
CA GLY A 384 -18.77 -46.56 -30.22
C GLY A 384 -20.13 -47.13 -29.78
N MET A 385 -20.40 -47.17 -28.48
CA MET A 385 -21.65 -47.64 -27.88
C MET A 385 -22.31 -46.57 -26.99
N ALA A 386 -22.12 -45.30 -27.34
CA ALA A 386 -22.85 -44.19 -26.71
C ALA A 386 -24.37 -44.36 -26.88
N ASP A 387 -24.79 -44.87 -28.03
CA ASP A 387 -26.18 -45.26 -28.31
C ASP A 387 -26.34 -46.76 -28.08
N PHE A 388 -27.25 -47.16 -27.19
CA PHE A 388 -27.50 -48.57 -26.88
C PHE A 388 -28.96 -48.83 -26.52
N SER A 389 -29.39 -50.09 -26.63
CA SER A 389 -30.72 -50.52 -26.20
C SER A 389 -30.67 -51.03 -24.76
N MET A 390 -31.26 -50.28 -23.84
CA MET A 390 -31.36 -50.65 -22.44
C MET A 390 -32.55 -51.59 -22.22
N GLY A 391 -32.42 -52.56 -21.30
CA GLY A 391 -33.41 -53.62 -21.07
C GLY A 391 -32.99 -54.99 -21.61
N ALA A 392 -33.95 -55.91 -21.75
CA ALA A 392 -33.69 -57.28 -22.21
C ALA A 392 -34.72 -57.76 -23.24
N SER A 393 -34.28 -58.58 -24.19
CA SER A 393 -35.13 -59.16 -25.23
C SER A 393 -36.22 -60.03 -24.63
N ARG A 394 -37.43 -60.00 -25.22
CA ARG A 394 -38.56 -60.87 -24.80
C ARG A 394 -38.24 -62.37 -24.85
N ARG A 395 -37.23 -62.77 -25.63
CA ARG A 395 -36.77 -64.17 -25.75
C ARG A 395 -35.68 -64.54 -24.75
N GLU A 396 -35.17 -63.58 -23.98
CA GLU A 396 -34.08 -63.82 -23.04
C GLU A 396 -34.57 -64.58 -21.80
N ALA A 397 -34.03 -65.79 -21.57
CA ALA A 397 -34.37 -66.59 -20.41
C ALA A 397 -34.06 -65.85 -19.11
N GLY A 398 -35.05 -65.80 -18.21
CA GLY A 398 -34.98 -65.12 -16.92
C GLY A 398 -35.55 -63.70 -16.90
N ARG A 399 -35.92 -63.12 -18.05
CA ARG A 399 -36.45 -61.76 -18.17
C ARG A 399 -37.72 -61.53 -17.35
N ARG A 400 -37.80 -60.39 -16.65
CA ARG A 400 -39.00 -59.85 -16.01
C ARG A 400 -39.75 -58.83 -16.87
N ALA A 401 -41.01 -58.57 -16.52
CA ALA A 401 -41.88 -57.66 -17.27
C ALA A 401 -41.37 -56.21 -17.33
N ASN A 402 -40.70 -55.76 -16.27
CA ASN A 402 -40.15 -54.40 -16.10
C ASN A 402 -38.84 -54.13 -16.84
N GLU A 403 -38.28 -55.12 -17.55
CA GLU A 403 -37.05 -55.01 -18.35
C GLU A 403 -37.38 -54.74 -19.83
N VAL A 404 -38.18 -53.71 -20.08
CA VAL A 404 -38.60 -53.34 -21.44
C VAL A 404 -37.41 -52.74 -22.20
N MET A 405 -37.18 -53.21 -23.43
CA MET A 405 -36.15 -52.66 -24.29
C MET A 405 -36.53 -51.26 -24.78
N HIS A 406 -35.62 -50.30 -24.66
CA HIS A 406 -35.80 -48.93 -25.12
C HIS A 406 -34.45 -48.30 -25.49
N PRO A 407 -34.41 -47.35 -26.45
CA PRO A 407 -33.16 -46.72 -26.88
C PRO A 407 -32.69 -45.62 -25.91
N VAL A 408 -31.39 -45.60 -25.61
CA VAL A 408 -30.73 -44.61 -24.75
C VAL A 408 -29.46 -44.11 -25.42
N SER A 409 -29.15 -42.82 -25.23
CA SER A 409 -27.91 -42.19 -25.67
C SER A 409 -27.17 -41.62 -24.47
N LEU A 410 -25.89 -41.96 -24.27
CA LEU A 410 -25.01 -41.32 -23.28
C LEU A 410 -24.00 -40.44 -24.01
N ARG A 411 -23.99 -39.14 -23.69
CA ARG A 411 -23.10 -38.15 -24.31
C ARG A 411 -22.20 -37.46 -23.31
N ARG A 412 -22.61 -37.39 -22.04
CA ARG A 412 -21.81 -36.74 -21.00
C ARG A 412 -20.72 -37.67 -20.48
N MET A 413 -19.57 -37.08 -20.18
CA MET A 413 -18.49 -37.79 -19.50
C MET A 413 -18.80 -37.85 -18.00
N PHE A 414 -18.53 -38.98 -17.39
CA PHE A 414 -18.76 -39.17 -15.98
C PHE A 414 -17.68 -40.04 -15.36
N TYR A 415 -17.37 -39.76 -14.11
CA TYR A 415 -16.58 -40.61 -13.26
C TYR A 415 -17.52 -41.57 -12.52
N LEU A 416 -17.11 -42.82 -12.35
CA LEU A 416 -17.83 -43.82 -11.57
C LEU A 416 -16.87 -44.57 -10.66
N GLN A 417 -17.27 -44.78 -9.41
CA GLN A 417 -16.46 -45.47 -8.42
C GLN A 417 -16.22 -46.93 -8.82
N THR A 418 -14.99 -47.39 -8.67
CA THR A 418 -14.56 -48.73 -9.08
C THR A 418 -15.19 -49.84 -8.23
N THR A 419 -15.47 -49.58 -6.96
CA THR A 419 -16.10 -50.50 -6.00
C THR A 419 -17.39 -49.91 -5.42
N GLU A 420 -18.16 -50.71 -4.68
CA GLU A 420 -19.23 -50.18 -3.82
C GLU A 420 -18.66 -49.30 -2.69
N VAL A 421 -19.47 -48.39 -2.14
CA VAL A 421 -19.11 -47.61 -0.94
C VAL A 421 -19.00 -48.56 0.25
N THR A 422 -17.86 -48.53 0.94
CA THR A 422 -17.61 -49.42 2.08
C THR A 422 -18.23 -48.89 3.37
N ASN A 423 -18.39 -49.77 4.36
CA ASN A 423 -18.79 -49.40 5.71
C ASN A 423 -17.88 -48.31 6.31
N ALA A 424 -16.55 -48.40 6.11
CA ALA A 424 -15.63 -47.39 6.62
C ALA A 424 -15.88 -46.01 5.99
N GLN A 425 -16.12 -45.98 4.68
CA GLN A 425 -16.41 -44.74 3.95
C GLN A 425 -17.75 -44.15 4.38
N PHE A 426 -18.80 -44.98 4.46
CA PHE A 426 -20.12 -44.51 4.88
C PHE A 426 -20.14 -44.01 6.33
N ARG A 427 -19.37 -44.65 7.23
CA ARG A 427 -19.23 -44.15 8.62
C ARG A 427 -18.51 -42.82 8.74
N ALA A 428 -17.75 -42.40 7.73
CA ALA A 428 -17.20 -41.05 7.71
C ALA A 428 -18.32 -39.97 7.58
N TYR A 429 -19.46 -40.33 7.00
CA TYR A 429 -20.67 -39.50 6.92
C TYR A 429 -21.59 -39.74 8.13
N GLN A 430 -21.89 -41.01 8.44
CA GLN A 430 -22.80 -41.41 9.51
C GLN A 430 -22.10 -42.39 10.47
N ALA A 431 -21.45 -41.86 11.50
CA ALA A 431 -20.54 -42.60 12.38
C ALA A 431 -21.18 -43.80 13.11
N ASP A 432 -22.48 -43.73 13.39
CA ASP A 432 -23.25 -44.78 14.07
C ASP A 432 -23.83 -45.85 13.12
N HIS A 433 -23.56 -45.75 11.82
CA HIS A 433 -24.06 -46.71 10.83
C HIS A 433 -23.61 -48.15 11.10
N LYS A 434 -24.58 -49.07 11.02
CA LYS A 434 -24.36 -50.51 11.15
C LYS A 434 -25.12 -51.26 10.05
N SER A 435 -24.39 -51.95 9.18
CA SER A 435 -24.93 -52.88 8.19
C SER A 435 -25.42 -54.20 8.77
N GLY A 436 -25.09 -54.51 10.02
CA GLY A 436 -25.60 -55.68 10.74
C GLY A 436 -24.82 -56.98 10.49
N GLN A 437 -25.48 -58.10 10.77
CA GLN A 437 -24.94 -59.45 10.58
C GLN A 437 -26.09 -60.45 10.36
N ILE A 438 -25.79 -61.58 9.74
CA ILE A 438 -26.77 -62.65 9.50
C ILE A 438 -26.17 -63.99 9.91
N GLU A 439 -26.84 -64.68 10.84
CA GLU A 439 -26.39 -65.98 11.39
C GLU A 439 -24.91 -65.96 11.83
N GLY A 440 -24.49 -64.87 12.48
CA GLY A 440 -23.11 -64.65 12.94
C GLY A 440 -22.11 -64.19 11.87
N ASN A 441 -22.54 -64.03 10.62
CA ASN A 441 -21.72 -63.55 9.52
C ASN A 441 -21.91 -62.04 9.38
N SER A 442 -20.83 -61.29 9.62
CA SER A 442 -20.85 -59.83 9.59
C SER A 442 -21.12 -59.30 8.18
N LEU A 443 -21.98 -58.28 8.08
CA LEU A 443 -22.10 -57.38 6.92
C LEU A 443 -21.43 -56.02 7.17
N ASN A 444 -20.84 -55.86 8.36
CA ASN A 444 -20.49 -54.57 8.96
C ASN A 444 -18.97 -54.32 9.06
N ARG A 445 -18.12 -55.15 8.44
CA ARG A 445 -16.66 -54.93 8.43
C ARG A 445 -16.32 -53.72 7.58
N ASN A 446 -15.22 -53.04 7.90
CA ASN A 446 -14.82 -51.78 7.29
C ASN A 446 -14.65 -51.83 5.76
N ASP A 447 -14.22 -52.97 5.25
CA ASP A 447 -13.94 -53.27 3.85
C ASP A 447 -15.13 -53.91 3.10
N GLN A 448 -16.19 -54.30 3.82
CA GLN A 448 -17.45 -54.75 3.23
C GLN A 448 -18.28 -53.56 2.74
N PRO A 449 -19.12 -53.75 1.71
CA PRO A 449 -20.03 -52.71 1.24
C PRO A 449 -20.99 -52.27 2.34
N ALA A 450 -21.27 -50.97 2.41
CA ALA A 450 -22.29 -50.43 3.30
C ALA A 450 -23.68 -50.82 2.78
N VAL A 451 -24.43 -51.53 3.62
CA VAL A 451 -25.82 -51.97 3.37
C VAL A 451 -26.74 -51.57 4.53
N ALA A 452 -28.02 -51.89 4.45
CA ALA A 452 -29.06 -51.51 5.42
C ALA A 452 -29.24 -49.97 5.53
N LEU A 453 -29.05 -49.28 4.41
CA LEU A 453 -29.30 -47.84 4.25
C LEU A 453 -30.32 -47.58 3.14
N SER A 454 -31.15 -46.56 3.34
CA SER A 454 -32.12 -46.07 2.36
C SER A 454 -31.45 -45.37 1.18
N TRP A 455 -32.19 -45.24 0.08
CA TRP A 455 -31.76 -44.42 -1.06
C TRP A 455 -31.48 -42.97 -0.65
N GLN A 456 -32.31 -42.40 0.23
CA GLN A 456 -32.17 -41.05 0.75
C GLN A 456 -30.81 -40.85 1.44
N GLN A 457 -30.41 -41.79 2.29
CA GLN A 457 -29.10 -41.75 2.95
C GLN A 457 -27.93 -41.87 1.96
N ALA A 458 -28.05 -42.70 0.93
CA ALA A 458 -27.04 -42.83 -0.11
C ALA A 458 -26.90 -41.52 -0.94
N ALA A 459 -28.01 -40.87 -1.26
CA ALA A 459 -28.02 -39.58 -1.94
C ALA A 459 -27.46 -38.44 -1.05
N SER A 460 -27.83 -38.39 0.23
CA SER A 460 -27.28 -37.42 1.19
C SER A 460 -25.78 -37.63 1.43
N PHE A 461 -25.29 -38.88 1.43
CA PHE A 461 -23.86 -39.18 1.45
C PHE A 461 -23.13 -38.51 0.27
N CYS A 462 -23.70 -38.59 -0.94
CA CYS A 462 -23.12 -37.96 -2.12
C CYS A 462 -23.04 -36.43 -1.99
N ASN A 463 -24.10 -35.79 -1.49
CA ASN A 463 -24.10 -34.35 -1.21
C ASN A 463 -23.05 -33.98 -0.14
N TRP A 464 -22.93 -34.78 0.92
CA TRP A 464 -21.94 -34.58 1.97
C TRP A 464 -20.51 -34.70 1.43
N LEU A 465 -20.24 -35.69 0.58
CA LEU A 465 -18.93 -35.86 -0.06
C LEU A 465 -18.60 -34.67 -0.97
N SER A 466 -19.59 -34.18 -1.74
CA SER A 466 -19.46 -32.98 -2.57
C SER A 466 -19.07 -31.77 -1.75
N LYS A 467 -19.78 -31.54 -0.64
CA LYS A 467 -19.49 -30.44 0.28
C LYS A 467 -18.08 -30.53 0.87
N ARG A 468 -17.62 -31.73 1.22
CA ARG A 468 -16.27 -31.97 1.77
C ARG A 468 -15.16 -31.60 0.79
N GLU A 469 -15.42 -31.72 -0.51
CA GLU A 469 -14.46 -31.41 -1.58
C GLU A 469 -14.71 -30.06 -2.27
N GLY A 470 -15.64 -29.25 -1.74
CA GLY A 470 -15.95 -27.94 -2.31
C GLY A 470 -16.70 -27.97 -3.64
N LEU A 471 -17.37 -29.08 -3.96
CA LEU A 471 -18.17 -29.25 -5.17
C LEU A 471 -19.64 -28.83 -4.95
N PRO A 472 -20.34 -28.38 -6.01
CA PRO A 472 -21.76 -28.08 -5.92
C PRO A 472 -22.57 -29.35 -5.60
N ALA A 473 -23.59 -29.24 -4.76
CA ALA A 473 -24.48 -30.38 -4.47
C ALA A 473 -25.24 -30.81 -5.73
N PHE A 474 -25.39 -32.12 -5.95
CA PHE A 474 -26.22 -32.64 -7.04
C PHE A 474 -27.68 -32.71 -6.62
N TYR A 475 -27.96 -33.21 -5.42
CA TYR A 475 -29.33 -33.33 -4.91
C TYR A 475 -29.78 -32.08 -4.17
N ARG A 476 -31.05 -31.72 -4.33
CA ARG A 476 -31.72 -30.72 -3.49
C ARG A 476 -32.28 -31.42 -2.27
N GLU A 477 -31.89 -30.98 -1.09
CA GLU A 477 -32.21 -31.61 0.18
C GLU A 477 -32.90 -30.61 1.11
N ASN A 478 -33.99 -31.02 1.75
CA ASN A 478 -34.72 -30.26 2.75
C ASN A 478 -34.96 -31.14 3.98
N GLN A 479 -34.43 -30.73 5.13
CA GLN A 479 -34.56 -31.46 6.41
C GLN A 479 -34.21 -32.97 6.33
N GLY A 480 -33.17 -33.33 5.58
CA GLY A 480 -32.72 -34.72 5.42
C GLY A 480 -33.48 -35.53 4.37
N VAL A 481 -34.37 -34.88 3.61
CA VAL A 481 -35.13 -35.50 2.52
C VAL A 481 -34.74 -34.88 1.19
N ILE A 482 -34.38 -35.72 0.23
CA ILE A 482 -34.13 -35.33 -1.16
C ILE A 482 -35.45 -34.98 -1.84
N THR A 483 -35.53 -33.77 -2.38
CA THR A 483 -36.73 -33.19 -3.01
C THR A 483 -36.54 -32.87 -4.49
N GLY A 484 -35.37 -33.17 -5.05
CA GLY A 484 -35.04 -32.95 -6.45
C GLY A 484 -33.54 -33.03 -6.71
N PHE A 485 -33.11 -32.65 -7.91
CA PHE A 485 -31.71 -32.61 -8.28
C PHE A 485 -31.38 -31.47 -9.27
N ASN A 486 -30.10 -31.16 -9.40
CA ASN A 486 -29.58 -30.20 -10.37
C ASN A 486 -28.78 -30.93 -11.48
N PRO A 487 -29.36 -31.08 -12.70
CA PRO A 487 -28.70 -31.74 -13.82
C PRO A 487 -27.35 -31.15 -14.22
N SER A 488 -27.13 -29.84 -13.97
CA SER A 488 -25.88 -29.17 -14.34
C SER A 488 -24.77 -29.30 -13.28
N SER A 489 -25.07 -29.88 -12.12
CA SER A 489 -24.09 -30.01 -11.05
C SER A 489 -23.02 -31.06 -11.38
N THR A 490 -21.77 -30.74 -11.06
CA THR A 490 -20.60 -31.64 -11.17
C THR A 490 -20.27 -32.35 -9.86
N GLY A 491 -21.10 -32.18 -8.82
CA GLY A 491 -20.96 -32.89 -7.55
C GLY A 491 -21.20 -34.39 -7.65
N TYR A 492 -20.86 -35.08 -6.56
CA TYR A 492 -21.14 -36.50 -6.40
C TYR A 492 -22.64 -36.78 -6.35
N ARG A 493 -23.00 -37.94 -6.91
CA ARG A 493 -24.34 -38.48 -6.99
C ARG A 493 -24.31 -40.00 -7.10
N LEU A 494 -25.46 -40.64 -7.06
CA LEU A 494 -25.61 -42.02 -7.53
C LEU A 494 -25.49 -42.05 -9.07
N PRO A 495 -24.97 -43.15 -9.67
CA PRO A 495 -25.01 -43.32 -11.12
C PRO A 495 -26.45 -43.36 -11.61
N THR A 496 -26.71 -42.90 -12.83
CA THR A 496 -28.03 -43.16 -13.43
C THR A 496 -28.18 -44.64 -13.76
N GLU A 497 -29.41 -45.12 -13.88
CA GLU A 497 -29.69 -46.49 -14.28
C GLU A 497 -29.07 -46.79 -15.65
N ALA A 498 -29.08 -45.81 -16.55
CA ALA A 498 -28.47 -45.89 -17.86
C ALA A 498 -26.94 -45.94 -17.79
N GLU A 499 -26.30 -45.09 -16.99
CA GLU A 499 -24.84 -45.10 -16.77
C GLU A 499 -24.38 -46.43 -16.17
N TRP A 500 -25.09 -46.91 -15.16
CA TRP A 500 -24.82 -48.20 -14.51
C TRP A 500 -24.94 -49.35 -15.52
N ALA A 501 -26.06 -49.40 -16.27
CA ALA A 501 -26.30 -50.46 -17.24
C ALA A 501 -25.29 -50.41 -18.39
N TRP A 502 -24.94 -49.22 -18.86
CA TRP A 502 -23.92 -49.04 -19.90
C TRP A 502 -22.55 -49.51 -19.41
N ALA A 503 -22.14 -49.08 -18.22
CA ALA A 503 -20.88 -49.45 -17.59
C ALA A 503 -20.75 -50.96 -17.35
N ALA A 504 -21.84 -51.61 -16.94
CA ALA A 504 -21.85 -53.05 -16.71
C ALA A 504 -21.89 -53.87 -18.02
N ARG A 505 -22.66 -53.43 -19.03
CA ARG A 505 -23.08 -54.31 -20.13
C ARG A 505 -22.39 -54.07 -21.46
N THR A 506 -21.96 -52.85 -21.76
CA THR A 506 -21.47 -52.54 -23.12
C THR A 506 -20.04 -53.01 -23.30
N PHE A 507 -19.85 -54.00 -24.17
CA PHE A 507 -18.53 -54.58 -24.46
C PHE A 507 -18.41 -54.98 -25.93
N ASN A 508 -17.39 -54.47 -26.60
CA ASN A 508 -17.04 -54.80 -28.00
C ASN A 508 -18.25 -54.78 -28.97
N GLY A 509 -19.06 -53.73 -28.94
CA GLY A 509 -20.23 -53.57 -29.82
C GLY A 509 -21.45 -54.42 -29.42
N SER A 510 -21.42 -55.09 -28.26
CA SER A 510 -22.48 -55.98 -27.79
C SER A 510 -22.89 -55.68 -26.34
N LEU A 511 -24.06 -56.22 -25.94
CA LEU A 511 -24.55 -56.13 -24.56
C LEU A 511 -24.38 -57.48 -23.86
N LEU A 512 -23.61 -57.47 -22.77
CA LEU A 512 -23.47 -58.63 -21.90
C LEU A 512 -24.80 -58.95 -21.18
N LYS A 513 -25.06 -60.25 -21.04
CA LYS A 513 -26.22 -60.78 -20.31
C LYS A 513 -25.87 -60.95 -18.82
N PHE A 514 -24.75 -61.59 -18.54
CA PHE A 514 -24.16 -61.80 -17.22
C PHE A 514 -22.78 -61.11 -17.17
N PRO A 515 -22.23 -60.85 -15.96
CA PRO A 515 -20.88 -60.31 -15.79
C PRO A 515 -19.80 -61.12 -16.52
N TRP A 516 -19.97 -62.44 -16.59
CA TRP A 516 -19.06 -63.39 -17.26
C TRP A 516 -19.45 -63.74 -18.70
N GLY A 517 -20.41 -63.02 -19.32
CA GLY A 517 -20.85 -63.28 -20.69
C GLY A 517 -22.30 -63.77 -20.80
N SER A 518 -22.53 -64.96 -21.37
CA SER A 518 -23.87 -65.44 -21.75
C SER A 518 -24.27 -66.80 -21.18
N ALA A 519 -23.31 -67.62 -20.72
CA ALA A 519 -23.57 -68.94 -20.18
C ALA A 519 -24.25 -68.88 -18.79
N PHE A 520 -25.08 -69.86 -18.46
CA PHE A 520 -25.65 -70.03 -17.12
C PHE A 520 -25.71 -71.53 -16.79
N PRO A 521 -25.24 -71.99 -15.60
CA PRO A 521 -24.56 -71.22 -14.54
C PRO A 521 -23.19 -70.64 -14.99
N PRO A 522 -22.56 -69.75 -14.20
CA PRO A 522 -21.21 -69.27 -14.46
C PRO A 522 -20.20 -70.43 -14.56
N PRO A 523 -19.29 -70.42 -15.54
CA PRO A 523 -18.33 -71.51 -15.75
C PRO A 523 -17.21 -71.55 -14.71
N ALA A 524 -16.97 -70.45 -14.00
CA ALA A 524 -16.00 -70.29 -12.92
C ALA A 524 -16.52 -69.24 -11.93
N THR A 525 -15.89 -69.14 -10.75
CA THR A 525 -16.19 -68.09 -9.78
C THR A 525 -15.98 -66.71 -10.41
N ALA A 526 -17.06 -65.94 -10.51
CA ALA A 526 -17.08 -64.65 -11.18
C ALA A 526 -17.41 -63.51 -10.21
N GLU A 527 -18.33 -63.73 -9.28
CA GLU A 527 -18.90 -62.75 -8.35
C GLU A 527 -19.39 -63.44 -7.07
N ASN A 528 -19.81 -62.67 -6.06
CA ASN A 528 -20.42 -63.18 -4.82
C ASN A 528 -21.95 -63.36 -4.96
N TYR A 529 -22.44 -64.58 -4.74
CA TYR A 529 -23.84 -65.01 -4.92
C TYR A 529 -24.34 -65.93 -3.82
N ALA A 530 -25.64 -66.21 -3.83
CA ALA A 530 -26.18 -67.29 -3.01
C ALA A 530 -25.70 -68.63 -3.58
N ASP A 531 -24.84 -69.33 -2.85
CA ASP A 531 -24.07 -70.49 -3.30
C ASP A 531 -24.02 -71.59 -2.23
N ASN A 532 -23.24 -72.64 -2.46
CA ASN A 532 -23.10 -73.73 -1.50
C ASN A 532 -22.59 -73.29 -0.11
N THR A 533 -21.86 -72.17 0.00
CA THR A 533 -21.38 -71.63 1.27
C THR A 533 -22.45 -70.87 2.05
N SER A 534 -23.38 -70.21 1.36
CA SER A 534 -24.46 -69.43 1.98
C SER A 534 -25.79 -70.17 2.15
N ALA A 535 -25.84 -71.47 1.81
CA ALA A 535 -27.07 -72.28 1.79
C ALA A 535 -27.89 -72.26 3.09
N TYR A 536 -27.23 -72.21 4.25
CA TYR A 536 -27.90 -72.19 5.56
C TYR A 536 -28.50 -70.81 5.90
N VAL A 537 -28.15 -69.77 5.14
CA VAL A 537 -28.65 -68.40 5.31
C VAL A 537 -29.67 -68.02 4.24
N THR A 538 -29.38 -68.28 2.97
CA THR A 538 -30.18 -67.78 1.83
C THR A 538 -31.30 -68.74 1.43
N GLY A 539 -31.21 -70.01 1.82
CA GLY A 539 -32.15 -71.08 1.51
C GLY A 539 -32.18 -71.55 0.05
N ARG A 540 -31.96 -70.66 -0.94
CA ARG A 540 -31.86 -71.00 -2.37
C ARG A 540 -30.52 -70.59 -2.94
N ILE A 541 -29.83 -71.56 -3.53
CA ILE A 541 -28.43 -71.41 -3.95
C ILE A 541 -28.22 -71.77 -5.42
N LEU A 542 -27.11 -71.29 -5.95
CA LEU A 542 -26.56 -71.70 -7.23
C LEU A 542 -25.79 -73.01 -7.05
N ASN A 543 -26.44 -74.13 -7.34
CA ASN A 543 -25.87 -75.46 -7.13
C ASN A 543 -24.55 -75.66 -7.89
N GLY A 544 -23.52 -76.09 -7.18
CA GLY A 544 -22.21 -76.39 -7.76
C GLY A 544 -21.31 -75.16 -7.94
N TYR A 545 -21.73 -74.01 -7.42
CA TYR A 545 -20.95 -72.78 -7.36
C TYR A 545 -20.35 -72.58 -5.96
N LYS A 546 -19.14 -72.03 -5.91
CA LYS A 546 -18.45 -71.70 -4.66
C LYS A 546 -17.65 -70.40 -4.81
N ASP A 547 -18.04 -69.36 -4.09
CA ASP A 547 -17.37 -68.06 -4.07
C ASP A 547 -16.63 -67.76 -2.75
N GLY A 548 -16.89 -68.55 -1.72
CA GLY A 548 -16.18 -68.49 -0.45
C GLY A 548 -16.77 -67.54 0.59
N HIS A 549 -17.89 -66.86 0.30
CA HIS A 549 -18.49 -65.88 1.19
C HIS A 549 -19.97 -66.19 1.49
N VAL A 550 -20.29 -66.31 2.77
CA VAL A 550 -21.67 -66.59 3.22
C VAL A 550 -22.60 -65.39 3.00
N VAL A 551 -22.06 -64.18 3.15
CA VAL A 551 -22.74 -62.89 3.00
C VAL A 551 -21.86 -61.97 2.14
N SER A 552 -22.02 -60.65 2.21
CA SER A 552 -21.15 -59.73 1.45
C SER A 552 -19.66 -60.01 1.67
N ALA A 553 -18.90 -59.97 0.59
CA ALA A 553 -17.45 -60.05 0.58
C ALA A 553 -16.87 -58.64 0.78
N PRO A 554 -15.58 -58.51 1.15
CA PRO A 554 -14.87 -57.25 0.97
C PRO A 554 -14.99 -56.77 -0.48
N VAL A 555 -15.19 -55.47 -0.68
CA VAL A 555 -15.33 -54.91 -2.04
C VAL A 555 -14.06 -55.19 -2.87
N GLY A 556 -14.21 -55.47 -4.17
CA GLY A 556 -13.10 -55.78 -5.06
C GLY A 556 -12.49 -57.16 -4.87
N SER A 557 -13.20 -58.10 -4.24
CA SER A 557 -12.70 -59.47 -4.02
C SER A 557 -12.65 -60.32 -5.30
N TYR A 558 -13.43 -59.96 -6.32
CA TYR A 558 -13.54 -60.68 -7.58
C TYR A 558 -12.88 -59.91 -8.73
N GLN A 559 -12.81 -60.51 -9.92
CA GLN A 559 -12.21 -59.84 -11.07
C GLN A 559 -13.07 -58.65 -11.50
N PRO A 560 -12.47 -57.49 -11.81
CA PRO A 560 -13.22 -56.38 -12.35
C PRO A 560 -13.73 -56.71 -13.75
N ASN A 561 -14.77 -56.02 -14.18
CA ASN A 561 -15.20 -56.06 -15.58
C ASN A 561 -14.15 -55.42 -16.50
N HIS A 562 -14.40 -55.44 -17.82
CA HIS A 562 -13.54 -54.88 -18.87
C HIS A 562 -13.29 -53.36 -18.77
N ARG A 563 -13.83 -52.69 -17.74
CA ARG A 563 -13.71 -51.26 -17.46
C ARG A 563 -13.10 -50.97 -16.09
N GLY A 564 -12.59 -51.99 -15.39
CA GLY A 564 -11.98 -51.83 -14.08
C GLY A 564 -12.99 -51.64 -12.94
N LEU A 565 -14.28 -51.96 -13.17
CA LEU A 565 -15.32 -51.89 -12.14
C LEU A 565 -15.53 -53.27 -11.52
N TYR A 566 -15.48 -53.34 -10.20
CA TYR A 566 -15.68 -54.54 -9.40
C TYR A 566 -17.13 -54.69 -8.98
N ASP A 567 -17.55 -55.94 -8.72
CA ASP A 567 -18.80 -56.29 -8.04
C ASP A 567 -20.10 -55.83 -8.76
N MET A 568 -20.02 -55.37 -10.01
CA MET A 568 -21.19 -54.90 -10.79
C MET A 568 -22.26 -55.99 -10.96
N GLY A 569 -21.86 -57.24 -10.79
CA GLY A 569 -22.68 -58.42 -11.01
C GLY A 569 -23.24 -59.09 -9.78
N GLY A 570 -22.75 -58.79 -8.57
CA GLY A 570 -22.98 -59.56 -7.35
C GLY A 570 -22.55 -58.78 -6.12
N ASN A 571 -22.21 -59.47 -5.03
CA ASN A 571 -21.90 -58.86 -3.73
C ASN A 571 -23.08 -58.12 -3.12
N VAL A 572 -23.35 -56.86 -3.46
CA VAL A 572 -24.59 -56.19 -3.08
C VAL A 572 -25.26 -55.53 -4.29
N ALA A 573 -26.59 -55.54 -4.31
CA ALA A 573 -27.30 -54.78 -5.31
C ALA A 573 -27.14 -53.28 -4.99
N GLU A 574 -27.28 -52.42 -5.99
CA GLU A 574 -26.90 -51.01 -5.86
C GLU A 574 -28.08 -50.08 -6.10
N TRP A 575 -28.26 -49.14 -5.18
CA TRP A 575 -29.07 -47.95 -5.43
C TRP A 575 -28.47 -47.16 -6.59
N VAL A 576 -29.32 -46.85 -7.57
CA VAL A 576 -29.00 -45.89 -8.64
C VAL A 576 -29.89 -44.65 -8.51
N HIS A 577 -29.57 -43.59 -9.24
CA HIS A 577 -30.22 -42.29 -9.13
C HIS A 577 -31.73 -42.33 -9.40
N ASP A 578 -32.15 -43.13 -10.39
CA ASP A 578 -33.46 -43.02 -11.00
C ASP A 578 -34.62 -43.44 -10.09
N VAL A 579 -35.71 -42.68 -10.18
CA VAL A 579 -37.03 -43.11 -9.68
C VAL A 579 -37.52 -44.30 -10.51
N TYR A 580 -38.01 -45.33 -9.83
CA TYR A 580 -38.46 -46.54 -10.48
C TYR A 580 -39.71 -46.30 -11.34
N THR A 581 -39.54 -46.49 -12.65
CA THR A 581 -40.62 -46.49 -13.64
C THR A 581 -40.42 -47.63 -14.64
N ILE A 582 -41.51 -48.04 -15.29
CA ILE A 582 -41.44 -49.01 -16.39
C ILE A 582 -41.41 -48.23 -17.71
N PRO A 583 -40.32 -48.31 -18.48
CA PRO A 583 -40.20 -47.58 -19.74
C PRO A 583 -41.14 -48.15 -20.81
N SER A 584 -41.58 -47.29 -21.73
CA SER A 584 -42.40 -47.71 -22.88
C SER A 584 -41.56 -48.41 -23.95
N ALA A 585 -42.11 -49.45 -24.57
CA ALA A 585 -41.45 -50.17 -25.66
C ALA A 585 -41.35 -49.34 -26.96
N ASP A 586 -42.25 -48.36 -27.14
CA ASP A 586 -42.30 -47.46 -28.29
C ASP A 586 -41.65 -46.09 -27.98
N GLY A 587 -40.78 -46.03 -26.96
CA GLY A 587 -40.14 -44.81 -26.52
C GLY A 587 -39.14 -44.24 -27.54
N THR A 588 -39.03 -42.92 -27.60
CA THR A 588 -37.98 -42.23 -28.35
C THR A 588 -36.65 -42.31 -27.62
N THR A 589 -35.54 -42.21 -28.34
CA THR A 589 -34.19 -42.16 -27.73
C THR A 589 -34.11 -41.01 -26.73
N VAL A 590 -33.70 -41.33 -25.50
CA VAL A 590 -33.46 -40.33 -24.44
C VAL A 590 -31.95 -40.16 -24.25
N THR A 591 -31.48 -38.92 -24.28
CA THR A 591 -30.07 -38.57 -24.08
C THR A 591 -29.79 -38.25 -22.61
N ASP A 592 -28.77 -38.88 -22.03
CA ASP A 592 -28.32 -38.76 -20.64
C ASP A 592 -29.51 -38.76 -19.64
N PRO A 593 -30.35 -39.81 -19.62
CA PRO A 593 -31.56 -39.83 -18.80
C PRO A 593 -31.22 -39.76 -17.30
N LEU A 594 -31.90 -38.85 -16.59
CA LEU A 594 -31.81 -38.68 -15.13
C LEU A 594 -33.10 -39.11 -14.39
N GLY A 595 -34.12 -39.57 -15.13
CA GLY A 595 -35.42 -39.95 -14.54
C GLY A 595 -36.23 -38.77 -14.00
N ALA A 596 -37.21 -39.08 -13.15
CA ALA A 596 -38.11 -38.10 -12.53
C ALA A 596 -37.45 -37.36 -11.36
N GLN A 597 -37.84 -36.10 -11.14
CA GLN A 597 -37.29 -35.27 -10.05
C GLN A 597 -37.54 -35.83 -8.65
N THR A 598 -38.66 -36.52 -8.44
CA THR A 598 -39.07 -37.10 -7.15
C THR A 598 -39.82 -38.41 -7.35
N GLY A 599 -39.84 -39.27 -6.32
CA GLY A 599 -40.61 -40.50 -6.33
C GLY A 599 -40.53 -41.26 -5.01
N ASP A 600 -41.42 -42.24 -4.86
CA ASP A 600 -41.53 -43.05 -3.64
C ASP A 600 -40.65 -44.30 -3.66
N ASN A 601 -40.23 -44.74 -4.85
CA ASN A 601 -39.38 -45.91 -5.04
C ASN A 601 -38.29 -45.58 -6.06
N TYR A 602 -37.10 -46.09 -5.80
CA TYR A 602 -35.90 -45.88 -6.60
C TYR A 602 -35.39 -47.21 -7.13
N VAL A 603 -34.71 -47.15 -8.27
CA VAL A 603 -34.23 -48.35 -8.94
C VAL A 603 -33.05 -48.96 -8.18
N ILE A 604 -33.04 -50.29 -8.10
CA ILE A 604 -31.92 -51.10 -7.62
C ILE A 604 -31.41 -51.94 -8.78
N ARG A 605 -30.09 -51.99 -8.96
CA ARG A 605 -29.40 -52.68 -10.06
C ARG A 605 -28.39 -53.68 -9.54
N GLY A 606 -27.99 -54.62 -10.40
CA GLY A 606 -27.08 -55.70 -10.03
C GLY A 606 -27.77 -56.80 -9.23
N ALA A 607 -27.00 -57.84 -8.90
CA ALA A 607 -27.41 -58.90 -7.99
C ALA A 607 -26.66 -58.76 -6.67
N SER A 608 -26.88 -59.67 -5.73
CA SER A 608 -26.28 -59.63 -4.40
C SER A 608 -25.90 -61.04 -3.94
N TRP A 609 -25.20 -61.12 -2.81
CA TRP A 609 -24.86 -62.35 -2.11
C TRP A 609 -26.08 -63.23 -1.75
N SER A 610 -27.31 -62.67 -1.80
CA SER A 610 -28.56 -63.38 -1.52
C SER A 610 -29.26 -63.94 -2.78
N HIS A 611 -28.76 -63.63 -3.98
CA HIS A 611 -29.38 -64.00 -5.25
C HIS A 611 -28.72 -65.22 -5.91
N SER A 612 -29.52 -66.07 -6.57
CA SER A 612 -29.04 -67.28 -7.26
C SER A 612 -29.78 -67.60 -8.57
N ARG A 613 -30.92 -66.96 -8.85
CA ARG A 613 -31.74 -67.34 -10.01
C ARG A 613 -31.20 -66.70 -11.28
N ILE A 614 -31.36 -67.42 -12.41
CA ILE A 614 -31.00 -66.91 -13.74
C ILE A 614 -31.57 -65.52 -14.05
N GLY A 615 -32.76 -65.20 -13.52
CA GLY A 615 -33.38 -63.89 -13.71
C GLY A 615 -32.65 -62.76 -12.99
N GLU A 616 -32.18 -63.03 -11.77
CA GLU A 616 -31.56 -62.08 -10.82
C GLU A 616 -30.11 -61.80 -11.17
N LEU A 617 -29.36 -62.80 -11.63
CA LEU A 617 -27.93 -62.63 -11.92
C LEU A 617 -27.63 -61.89 -13.23
N ARG A 618 -28.65 -61.50 -13.99
CA ARG A 618 -28.46 -60.78 -15.26
C ARG A 618 -28.17 -59.31 -15.00
N LEU A 619 -27.29 -58.72 -15.79
CA LEU A 619 -27.01 -57.29 -15.74
C LEU A 619 -28.20 -56.42 -16.19
N SER A 620 -29.23 -57.02 -16.81
CA SER A 620 -30.50 -56.38 -17.13
C SER A 620 -31.50 -56.37 -15.97
N TYR A 621 -31.26 -57.13 -14.90
CA TYR A 621 -32.17 -57.29 -13.75
C TYR A 621 -32.47 -55.98 -13.03
N ARG A 622 -33.76 -55.63 -12.92
CA ARG A 622 -34.23 -54.41 -12.23
C ARG A 622 -35.07 -54.78 -11.02
N ASP A 623 -34.73 -54.19 -9.88
CA ASP A 623 -35.54 -54.20 -8.66
C ASP A 623 -35.82 -52.76 -8.20
N TYR A 624 -36.60 -52.58 -7.15
CA TYR A 624 -36.92 -51.26 -6.60
C TYR A 624 -37.16 -51.28 -5.11
N GLY A 625 -37.05 -50.11 -4.48
CA GLY A 625 -37.42 -49.92 -3.09
C GLY A 625 -37.20 -48.49 -2.62
N ALA A 626 -37.30 -48.31 -1.31
CA ALA A 626 -37.08 -47.01 -0.65
C ALA A 626 -36.26 -47.14 0.64
N GLY A 627 -36.61 -48.13 1.47
CA GLY A 627 -35.93 -48.44 2.73
C GLY A 627 -34.68 -49.29 2.53
N GLY A 628 -33.80 -49.29 3.54
CA GLY A 628 -32.58 -50.09 3.51
C GLY A 628 -32.84 -51.60 3.56
N ARG A 629 -31.96 -52.35 2.88
CA ARG A 629 -31.91 -53.82 2.86
C ARG A 629 -30.49 -54.29 3.15
N ASP A 630 -30.36 -55.48 3.74
CA ASP A 630 -29.09 -56.12 4.09
C ASP A 630 -28.26 -56.59 2.87
N ASP A 631 -28.84 -56.50 1.68
CA ASP A 631 -28.21 -56.87 0.42
C ASP A 631 -28.18 -55.73 -0.61
N VAL A 632 -28.48 -54.49 -0.20
CA VAL A 632 -28.48 -53.31 -1.06
C VAL A 632 -27.54 -52.23 -0.50
N GLY A 633 -26.52 -51.90 -1.29
CA GLY A 633 -25.58 -50.80 -1.08
C GLY A 633 -25.65 -49.79 -2.23
N PHE A 634 -24.53 -49.15 -2.54
CA PHE A 634 -24.43 -48.16 -3.63
C PHE A 634 -22.98 -47.86 -3.98
N ARG A 635 -22.78 -47.19 -5.12
CA ARG A 635 -21.51 -46.57 -5.52
C ARG A 635 -21.73 -45.12 -5.96
N VAL A 636 -20.69 -44.29 -5.95
CA VAL A 636 -20.81 -42.87 -6.35
C VAL A 636 -20.35 -42.63 -7.78
N ALA A 637 -20.94 -41.62 -8.41
CA ALA A 637 -20.58 -41.06 -9.70
C ALA A 637 -20.54 -39.53 -9.65
N ARG A 638 -19.93 -38.89 -10.64
CA ARG A 638 -20.02 -37.44 -10.88
C ARG A 638 -19.73 -37.11 -12.34
N TYR A 639 -20.25 -35.99 -12.84
CA TYR A 639 -19.92 -35.56 -14.19
C TYR A 639 -18.48 -35.00 -14.29
N ALA A 640 -17.88 -35.14 -15.47
CA ALA A 640 -16.53 -34.64 -15.80
C ALA A 640 -16.55 -33.36 -16.65
N ASP A 641 -17.69 -32.67 -16.67
CA ASP A 641 -17.89 -31.43 -17.42
C ASP A 641 -17.33 -30.26 -16.60
N GLU A 642 -16.00 -30.10 -16.55
CA GLU A 642 -15.29 -28.97 -15.92
C GLU A 642 -14.79 -27.92 -16.94
#